data_AF-A0A023B1E7-F1
#
_entry.id   AF-A0A023B1E7-F1
#
_cell.length_a   1.000
_cell.length_b   1.000
_cell.length_c   1.000
_cell.angle_alpha   90.00
_cell.angle_beta   90.00
_cell.angle_gamma   90.00
#
_symmetry.space_group_name_H-M   'P 1'
#
loop_
_entity.id
_entity.type
_entity.pdbx_description
1 polymer ?
#
loop_
_entity_poly.entity_id
_entity_poly.type
_entity_poly.pdbx_seq_one_letter_code
_entity_poly.pdbx_strand_id
1 'polypeptide(L)'
;MTWSPIRQRQLLTFLSVLACMLATGMLLAISDHGVFFPFQWTADYTKKSYGITIDAGSHGTRGHLYEWSGRVEDPQNPQLRPVTVPIEIFTYEPGLKGISEFVERPSNVGSEVLKPIIEAMKKELDMQGCSETRWASVPVYVKATAGMRNMDADTAEGIFNAIRSYLLDSGNPFEFKPDWARVISGEEEGVFGWLAVNSEHSTLLEPAVGTIGALDLGGASAQITFMPTTASVLEDFYEVDLGERVVRLYSHSFLGYGWDDSRMRVTTRLAMGSFFNALAEDVHALNQDVANPKVMSADEIANAFLAGNMASFKPLTHPLSAKNVKHAIYLDAATEHLPTYVLQAAHPCVPRGYDAYFDLPSLLYPDGRFFLDIDDRAIIAYMAAIGYDLSNHVVTKNFPHALLEQAKTDPLSHTSLKPVMDNVLETFNYTSSDSAAKRLSLAAEESAPFHPFVEPLPAPKMKYRVLFNGSGDMQKCQALAKQYEHPPPPLHIPLTHPLLALTRHLRFRLFYKEPCFLSSCSYNGVYQPRVGDSRFLALGQFAKVRAALDIPVVSTPNTIENRAMTVCGTNWANMTAQQQQGQYAPYGKSSISQLCWKAVWTHAMLTTGYGFDGDSHAITFFDITNPDGAAKSPGWALGAMLNEVSSMPWESARGRFQAPFWWAFATGIVLILLACLQAAKIKRLRQKLPQTRSDIYVQYSPAEQLIQP
;
A
#
# COMPACT_ATOMS: atom_id res chain seq x y z
N MET A 1 86.79 41.45 -20.86
CA MET A 1 86.40 40.38 -21.81
C MET A 1 84.95 40.55 -22.18
N THR A 2 84.67 41.22 -23.30
CA THR A 2 83.32 41.30 -23.87
C THR A 2 83.02 40.00 -24.59
N TRP A 3 81.97 39.31 -24.18
CA TRP A 3 81.53 38.06 -24.81
C TRP A 3 81.15 38.35 -26.27
N SER A 4 81.51 37.46 -27.20
CA SER A 4 81.08 37.62 -28.59
C SER A 4 79.54 37.61 -28.67
N PRO A 5 78.92 38.38 -29.59
CA PRO A 5 77.46 38.45 -29.72
C PRO A 5 76.81 37.07 -29.89
N ILE A 6 77.56 36.13 -30.46
CA ILE A 6 77.16 34.74 -30.67
C ILE A 6 77.08 33.98 -29.33
N ARG A 7 78.09 34.12 -28.46
CA ARG A 7 78.07 33.46 -27.14
C ARG A 7 77.01 34.10 -26.22
N GLN A 8 76.75 35.40 -26.32
CA GLN A 8 75.65 36.04 -25.59
C GLN A 8 74.27 35.50 -26.03
N ARG A 9 74.04 35.33 -27.34
CA ARG A 9 72.80 34.72 -27.85
C ARG A 9 72.66 33.24 -27.46
N GLN A 10 73.76 32.49 -27.45
CA GLN A 10 73.77 31.08 -27.00
C GLN A 10 73.45 30.98 -25.50
N LEU A 11 74.03 31.86 -24.69
CA LEU A 11 73.75 31.91 -23.25
C LEU A 11 72.28 32.29 -22.99
N LEU A 12 71.74 33.30 -23.69
CA LEU A 12 70.33 33.69 -23.59
C LEU A 12 69.38 32.57 -24.01
N THR A 13 69.70 31.82 -25.07
CA THR A 13 68.86 30.70 -25.52
C THR A 13 68.95 29.51 -24.54
N PHE A 14 70.13 29.25 -23.99
CA PHE A 14 70.32 28.21 -22.99
C PHE A 14 69.57 28.57 -21.70
N LEU A 15 69.66 29.83 -21.25
CA LEU A 15 68.92 30.33 -20.09
C LEU A 15 67.41 30.32 -20.32
N SER A 16 66.91 30.63 -21.53
CA SER A 16 65.48 30.58 -21.82
C SER A 16 64.94 29.14 -21.85
N VAL A 17 65.72 28.20 -22.40
CA VAL A 17 65.35 26.77 -22.41
C VAL A 17 65.43 26.18 -21.00
N LEU A 18 66.45 26.54 -20.22
CA LEU A 18 66.57 26.15 -18.81
C LEU A 18 65.44 26.75 -17.97
N ALA A 19 65.07 28.01 -18.18
CA ALA A 19 63.93 28.63 -17.52
C ALA A 19 62.61 27.96 -17.90
N CYS A 20 62.42 27.56 -19.16
CA CYS A 20 61.26 26.77 -19.55
C CYS A 20 61.26 25.39 -18.89
N MET A 21 62.38 24.65 -18.91
CA MET A 21 62.46 23.33 -18.27
C MET A 21 62.26 23.40 -16.76
N LEU A 22 62.80 24.44 -16.10
CA LEU A 22 62.58 24.67 -14.68
C LEU A 22 61.13 25.07 -14.40
N ALA A 23 60.50 25.91 -15.23
CA ALA A 23 59.09 26.26 -15.09
C ALA A 23 58.17 25.04 -15.31
N THR A 24 58.45 24.21 -16.30
CA THR A 24 57.71 22.95 -16.53
C THR A 24 57.97 21.95 -15.41
N GLY A 25 59.21 21.82 -14.94
CA GLY A 25 59.57 20.98 -13.80
C GLY A 25 58.94 21.46 -12.49
N MET A 26 58.81 22.77 -12.29
CA MET A 26 58.14 23.37 -11.13
C MET A 26 56.62 23.17 -11.21
N LEU A 27 56.01 23.29 -12.40
CA LEU A 27 54.60 22.95 -12.62
C LEU A 27 54.31 21.46 -12.39
N LEU A 28 55.22 20.58 -12.85
CA LEU A 28 55.12 19.14 -12.62
C LEU A 28 55.38 18.77 -11.14
N ALA A 29 56.32 19.44 -10.47
CA ALA A 29 56.57 19.25 -9.05
C ALA A 29 55.42 19.81 -8.19
N ILE A 30 54.76 20.89 -8.60
CA ILE A 30 53.52 21.38 -7.98
C ILE A 30 52.39 20.34 -8.14
N SER A 31 52.36 19.60 -9.26
CA SER A 31 51.41 18.50 -9.44
C SER A 31 51.76 17.21 -8.69
N ASP A 32 53.04 16.86 -8.53
CA ASP A 32 53.50 15.61 -7.87
C ASP A 32 53.63 15.75 -6.34
N HIS A 33 53.95 16.94 -5.83
CA HIS A 33 54.10 17.19 -4.38
C HIS A 33 52.88 17.77 -3.69
N GLY A 34 51.73 17.85 -4.37
CA GLY A 34 50.48 18.26 -3.72
C GLY A 34 50.63 19.56 -2.94
N VAL A 35 51.19 20.60 -3.57
CA VAL A 35 51.01 21.96 -3.04
C VAL A 35 49.53 22.26 -3.20
N PHE A 36 48.77 21.84 -2.18
CA PHE A 36 47.41 22.20 -1.90
C PHE A 36 47.33 23.73 -1.96
N PHE A 37 46.96 24.28 -3.12
CA PHE A 37 46.04 25.41 -3.06
C PHE A 37 44.83 24.86 -2.30
N PRO A 38 44.48 25.41 -1.13
CA PRO A 38 43.29 25.00 -0.42
C PRO A 38 42.09 25.61 -1.15
N PHE A 39 41.92 25.30 -2.43
CA PHE A 39 40.59 25.18 -2.97
C PHE A 39 40.10 23.81 -2.53
N GLN A 40 39.83 23.69 -1.22
CA GLN A 40 38.90 22.68 -0.74
C GLN A 40 37.62 22.94 -1.54
N TRP A 41 37.39 22.13 -2.57
CA TRP A 41 36.03 21.86 -2.98
C TRP A 41 35.43 21.14 -1.79
N THR A 42 34.88 21.91 -0.86
CA THR A 42 33.98 21.38 0.14
C THR A 42 32.85 20.76 -0.66
N ALA A 43 32.62 19.46 -0.51
CA ALA A 43 31.32 18.92 -0.85
C ALA A 43 30.30 19.86 -0.22
N ASP A 44 29.35 20.34 -1.01
CA ASP A 44 28.43 21.36 -0.53
C ASP A 44 27.45 20.70 0.43
N TYR A 45 27.84 20.63 1.71
CA TYR A 45 27.02 20.10 2.80
C TYR A 45 25.72 20.90 2.98
N THR A 46 25.57 22.05 2.31
CA THR A 46 24.34 22.86 2.31
C THR A 46 23.39 22.52 1.15
N LYS A 47 23.82 21.70 0.18
CA LYS A 47 23.00 21.29 -0.94
C LYS A 47 21.89 20.34 -0.47
N LYS A 48 20.65 20.82 -0.57
CA LYS A 48 19.43 20.05 -0.32
C LYS A 48 19.13 19.11 -1.48
N SER A 49 18.77 17.87 -1.16
CA SER A 49 18.24 16.87 -2.08
C SER A 49 16.75 16.66 -1.82
N TYR A 50 16.03 16.20 -2.84
CA TYR A 50 14.58 16.04 -2.78
C TYR A 50 14.17 14.68 -3.32
N GLY A 51 13.00 14.20 -2.93
CA GLY A 51 12.39 12.97 -3.44
C GLY A 51 10.87 13.01 -3.29
N ILE A 52 10.17 12.29 -4.17
CA ILE A 52 8.71 12.28 -4.23
C ILE A 52 8.21 10.86 -4.03
N THR A 53 7.26 10.66 -3.10
CA THR A 53 6.48 9.42 -2.99
C THR A 53 5.04 9.71 -3.34
N ILE A 54 4.48 8.97 -4.29
CA ILE A 54 3.05 8.94 -4.60
C ILE A 54 2.45 7.71 -3.90
N ASP A 55 1.75 7.97 -2.80
CA ASP A 55 0.91 7.00 -2.07
C ASP A 55 -0.38 6.80 -2.85
N ALA A 56 -0.51 5.61 -3.46
CA ALA A 56 -1.68 5.21 -4.23
C ALA A 56 -2.58 4.28 -3.40
N GLY A 57 -3.24 4.86 -2.40
CA GLY A 57 -4.18 4.18 -1.52
C GLY A 57 -5.55 3.89 -2.15
N SER A 58 -6.32 3.01 -1.51
CA SER A 58 -7.64 2.57 -2.01
C SER A 58 -8.74 3.62 -1.91
N HIS A 59 -8.58 4.64 -1.04
CA HIS A 59 -9.55 5.70 -0.77
C HIS A 59 -9.04 7.09 -1.19
N GLY A 60 -7.95 7.14 -1.95
CA GLY A 60 -7.31 8.39 -2.37
C GLY A 60 -5.83 8.21 -2.67
N THR A 61 -5.34 9.01 -3.60
CA THR A 61 -3.93 9.09 -3.99
C THR A 61 -3.33 10.39 -3.48
N ARG A 62 -2.12 10.38 -2.95
CA ARG A 62 -1.41 11.56 -2.41
C ARG A 62 0.02 11.61 -2.92
N GLY A 63 0.49 12.79 -3.27
CA GLY A 63 1.91 13.03 -3.54
C GLY A 63 2.57 13.70 -2.34
N HIS A 64 3.71 13.18 -1.92
CA HIS A 64 4.52 13.67 -0.81
C HIS A 64 5.89 14.10 -1.33
N LEU A 65 6.32 15.32 -1.00
CA LEU A 65 7.63 15.84 -1.30
C LEU A 65 8.48 15.86 -0.04
N TYR A 66 9.67 15.29 -0.14
CA TYR A 66 10.64 15.19 0.94
C TYR A 66 11.91 15.95 0.61
N GLU A 67 12.61 16.41 1.65
CA GLU A 67 13.91 17.05 1.61
C GLU A 67 14.89 16.35 2.55
N TRP A 68 16.17 16.25 2.15
CA TRP A 68 17.26 15.87 3.04
C TRP A 68 18.57 16.56 2.62
N SER A 69 19.54 16.61 3.54
CA SER A 69 20.88 17.11 3.23
C SER A 69 21.63 16.17 2.28
N GLY A 70 22.48 16.71 1.42
CA GLY A 70 23.33 15.93 0.53
C GLY A 70 24.13 14.85 1.27
N ARG A 71 24.09 13.61 0.75
CA ARG A 71 24.79 12.45 1.32
C ARG A 71 26.20 12.40 0.77
N VAL A 72 27.18 12.87 1.56
CA VAL A 72 28.59 12.91 1.18
C VAL A 72 29.35 11.87 2.01
N GLU A 73 30.14 11.01 1.35
CA GLU A 73 30.99 10.07 2.08
C GLU A 73 32.04 10.81 2.92
N ASP A 74 32.18 10.44 4.19
CA ASP A 74 33.30 10.91 5.02
C ASP A 74 34.60 10.28 4.50
N PRO A 75 35.55 11.06 3.94
CA PRO A 75 36.81 10.52 3.42
C PRO A 75 37.70 9.88 4.50
N GLN A 76 37.52 10.27 5.77
CA GLN A 76 38.25 9.74 6.91
C GLN A 76 37.62 8.45 7.43
N ASN A 77 36.30 8.32 7.30
CA ASN A 77 35.52 7.17 7.77
C ASN A 77 34.53 6.68 6.71
N PRO A 78 34.99 6.11 5.58
CA PRO A 78 34.11 5.69 4.47
C PRO A 78 33.16 4.54 4.84
N GLN A 79 33.37 3.91 6.00
CA GLN A 79 32.47 2.89 6.55
C GLN A 79 31.29 3.48 7.34
N LEU A 80 31.38 4.74 7.78
CA LEU A 80 30.27 5.41 8.43
C LEU A 80 29.26 5.80 7.37
N ARG A 81 28.07 5.22 7.47
CA ARG A 81 26.90 5.56 6.64
C ARG A 81 25.78 6.03 7.56
N PRO A 82 25.83 7.30 8.02
CA PRO A 82 24.78 7.84 8.88
C PRO A 82 23.40 7.66 8.26
N VAL A 83 22.42 7.33 9.11
CA VAL A 83 21.00 7.28 8.70
C VAL A 83 20.62 8.65 8.14
N THR A 84 20.07 8.66 6.93
CA THR A 84 19.50 9.88 6.35
C THR A 84 17.99 9.85 6.55
N VAL A 85 17.47 10.70 7.42
CA VAL A 85 16.03 10.82 7.66
C VAL A 85 15.47 11.96 6.80
N PRO A 86 14.64 11.65 5.79
CA PRO A 86 13.99 12.68 4.98
C PRO A 86 12.94 13.44 5.80
N ILE A 87 12.78 14.73 5.52
CA ILE A 87 11.77 15.61 6.12
C ILE A 87 10.69 15.85 5.08
N GLU A 88 9.43 15.60 5.42
CA GLU A 88 8.32 15.92 4.53
C GLU A 88 8.06 17.43 4.54
N ILE A 89 8.15 18.06 3.36
CA ILE A 89 7.98 19.52 3.23
C ILE A 89 6.63 19.90 2.60
N PHE A 90 6.00 18.98 1.85
CA PHE A 90 4.75 19.25 1.17
C PHE A 90 3.96 17.98 0.83
N THR A 91 2.63 18.07 0.85
CA THR A 91 1.74 17.01 0.37
C THR A 91 0.61 17.61 -0.44
N TYR A 92 0.21 16.88 -1.49
CA TYR A 92 -0.91 17.23 -2.33
C TYR A 92 -1.83 16.02 -2.55
N GLU A 93 -3.13 16.24 -2.48
CA GLU A 93 -4.16 15.21 -2.67
C GLU A 93 -5.15 15.63 -3.78
N PRO A 94 -5.09 15.05 -4.98
CA PRO A 94 -6.05 15.31 -6.06
C PRO A 94 -7.40 14.61 -5.79
N GLY A 95 -8.15 15.16 -4.83
CA GLY A 95 -9.56 14.87 -4.59
C GLY A 95 -9.91 13.39 -4.44
N LEU A 96 -9.49 12.73 -3.35
CA LEU A 96 -9.95 11.40 -2.86
C LEU A 96 -10.14 10.28 -3.91
N LYS A 97 -9.50 10.36 -5.08
CA LYS A 97 -9.58 9.32 -6.13
C LYS A 97 -8.54 8.25 -5.85
N GLY A 98 -8.98 7.04 -5.50
CA GLY A 98 -8.10 5.87 -5.44
C GLY A 98 -7.77 5.40 -6.85
N ILE A 99 -6.53 4.96 -7.11
CA ILE A 99 -6.18 4.41 -8.44
C ILE A 99 -6.98 3.15 -8.79
N SER A 100 -7.52 2.46 -7.79
CA SER A 100 -8.43 1.33 -7.95
C SER A 100 -9.77 1.68 -8.61
N GLU A 101 -10.12 2.96 -8.74
CA GLU A 101 -11.33 3.42 -9.45
C GLU A 101 -11.15 3.45 -10.98
N PHE A 102 -9.93 3.25 -11.47
CA PHE A 102 -9.58 3.36 -12.89
C PHE A 102 -9.54 2.00 -13.60
N VAL A 103 -10.11 0.95 -13.01
CA VAL A 103 -10.18 -0.40 -13.58
C VAL A 103 -10.74 -0.42 -14.99
N GLU A 104 -11.85 0.26 -15.23
CA GLU A 104 -12.50 0.30 -16.54
C GLU A 104 -11.87 1.33 -17.50
N ARG A 105 -11.02 2.23 -16.99
CA ARG A 105 -10.40 3.33 -17.74
C ARG A 105 -8.93 3.59 -17.32
N PRO A 106 -8.02 2.61 -17.42
CA PRO A 106 -6.67 2.75 -16.90
C PRO A 106 -5.87 3.91 -17.50
N SER A 107 -6.10 4.21 -18.78
CA SER A 107 -5.42 5.31 -19.50
C SER A 107 -5.69 6.71 -18.91
N ASN A 108 -6.77 6.89 -18.15
CA ASN A 108 -7.11 8.15 -17.51
C ASN A 108 -6.32 8.43 -16.23
N VAL A 109 -5.66 7.43 -15.62
CA VAL A 109 -4.96 7.60 -14.33
C VAL A 109 -3.86 8.67 -14.42
N GLY A 110 -3.16 8.73 -15.55
CA GLY A 110 -2.11 9.72 -15.79
C GLY A 110 -2.64 11.15 -15.79
N SER A 111 -3.68 11.43 -16.57
CA SER A 111 -4.23 12.79 -16.73
C SER A 111 -5.07 13.25 -15.54
N GLU A 112 -5.78 12.34 -14.86
CA GLU A 112 -6.69 12.71 -13.77
C GLU A 112 -6.08 12.65 -12.37
N VAL A 113 -5.00 11.89 -12.17
CA VAL A 113 -4.38 11.70 -10.84
C VAL A 113 -2.91 12.13 -10.84
N LEU A 114 -2.09 11.61 -11.75
CA LEU A 114 -0.65 11.89 -11.72
C LEU A 114 -0.32 13.32 -12.15
N LYS A 115 -0.94 13.82 -13.22
CA LYS A 115 -0.75 15.18 -13.71
C LYS A 115 -0.90 16.26 -12.62
N PRO A 116 -2.03 16.34 -11.88
CA PRO A 116 -2.19 17.39 -10.87
C PRO A 116 -1.19 17.24 -9.71
N ILE A 117 -0.78 16.01 -9.35
CA ILE A 117 0.27 15.78 -8.35
C ILE A 117 1.60 16.33 -8.85
N ILE A 118 2.03 15.97 -10.06
CA ILE A 118 3.30 16.41 -10.64
C ILE A 118 3.34 17.94 -10.76
N GLU A 119 2.25 18.56 -11.22
CA GLU A 119 2.15 20.03 -11.32
C GLU A 119 2.28 20.71 -9.93
N ALA A 120 1.68 20.12 -8.89
CA ALA A 120 1.84 20.62 -7.53
C ALA A 120 3.28 20.47 -7.01
N MET A 121 3.94 19.33 -7.26
CA MET A 121 5.33 19.10 -6.85
C MET A 121 6.31 20.06 -7.53
N LYS A 122 6.13 20.34 -8.83
CA LYS A 122 6.92 21.33 -9.57
C LYS A 122 6.84 22.71 -8.93
N LYS A 123 5.61 23.17 -8.67
CA LYS A 123 5.35 24.48 -8.05
C LYS A 123 6.00 24.58 -6.67
N GLU A 124 5.92 23.52 -5.86
CA GLU A 124 6.57 23.50 -4.56
C GLU A 124 8.10 23.54 -4.68
N LEU A 125 8.68 22.72 -5.55
CA LEU A 125 10.12 22.72 -5.79
C LEU A 125 10.66 24.09 -6.24
N ASP A 126 9.91 24.81 -7.09
CA ASP A 126 10.23 26.19 -7.48
C ASP A 126 10.24 27.13 -6.27
N MET A 127 9.24 27.03 -5.39
CA MET A 127 9.17 27.84 -4.16
C MET A 127 10.31 27.53 -3.19
N GLN A 128 10.80 26.28 -3.16
CA GLN A 128 11.97 25.86 -2.39
C GLN A 128 13.31 26.26 -3.05
N GLY A 129 13.27 26.92 -4.22
CA GLY A 129 14.46 27.37 -4.94
C GLY A 129 15.18 26.27 -5.73
N CYS A 130 14.52 25.14 -5.98
CA CYS A 130 15.07 24.04 -6.78
C CYS A 130 14.88 24.31 -8.27
N SER A 131 15.95 24.75 -8.95
CA SER A 131 15.95 25.00 -10.41
C SER A 131 15.45 23.79 -11.22
N GLU A 132 14.69 24.05 -12.28
CA GLU A 132 14.15 23.02 -13.20
C GLU A 132 15.22 22.05 -13.73
N THR A 133 16.45 22.52 -13.93
CA THR A 133 17.59 21.68 -14.39
C THR A 133 17.93 20.55 -13.42
N ARG A 134 17.52 20.66 -12.15
CA ARG A 134 17.72 19.67 -11.10
C ARG A 134 16.54 18.70 -10.97
N TRP A 135 15.38 18.97 -11.55
CA TRP A 135 14.21 18.10 -11.42
C TRP A 135 14.49 16.69 -11.92
N ALA A 136 15.29 16.54 -12.98
CA ALA A 136 15.72 15.24 -13.51
C ALA A 136 16.59 14.41 -12.54
N SER A 137 16.97 14.96 -11.38
CA SER A 137 17.67 14.25 -10.28
C SER A 137 16.80 14.00 -9.06
N VAL A 138 15.53 14.42 -9.09
CA VAL A 138 14.55 14.18 -8.02
C VAL A 138 13.85 12.87 -8.34
N PRO A 139 14.00 11.78 -7.56
CA PRO A 139 13.32 10.53 -7.84
C PRO A 139 11.82 10.62 -7.48
N VAL A 140 10.98 10.05 -8.32
CA VAL A 140 9.54 9.86 -8.05
C VAL A 140 9.21 8.37 -7.97
N TYR A 141 8.61 7.97 -6.84
CA TYR A 141 8.17 6.60 -6.58
C TYR A 141 6.65 6.54 -6.56
N VAL A 142 6.05 5.48 -7.09
CA VAL A 142 4.59 5.24 -6.99
C VAL A 142 4.37 3.90 -6.31
N LYS A 143 3.77 3.93 -5.13
CA LYS A 143 3.56 2.72 -4.32
C LYS A 143 2.08 2.57 -4.01
N ALA A 144 1.49 1.46 -4.42
CA ALA A 144 0.10 1.14 -4.10
C ALA A 144 -0.03 0.05 -3.04
N THR A 145 -1.07 0.14 -2.22
CA THR A 145 -1.26 -0.71 -1.03
C THR A 145 -2.39 -1.73 -1.22
N ALA A 146 -3.07 -2.13 -0.14
CA ALA A 146 -4.08 -3.19 -0.12
C ALA A 146 -5.20 -3.04 -1.15
N GLY A 147 -5.56 -1.83 -1.57
CA GLY A 147 -6.58 -1.62 -2.62
C GLY A 147 -6.25 -2.31 -3.94
N MET A 148 -4.98 -2.26 -4.34
CA MET A 148 -4.49 -2.89 -5.56
C MET A 148 -4.10 -4.35 -5.35
N ARG A 149 -3.66 -4.73 -4.15
CA ARG A 149 -3.40 -6.15 -3.80
C ARG A 149 -4.67 -7.01 -3.87
N ASN A 150 -5.82 -6.41 -3.64
CA ASN A 150 -7.15 -7.06 -3.68
C ASN A 150 -7.75 -7.12 -5.09
N MET A 151 -6.99 -6.83 -6.13
CA MET A 151 -7.45 -6.82 -7.51
C MET A 151 -6.81 -7.98 -8.26
N ASP A 152 -7.49 -8.45 -9.31
CA ASP A 152 -6.90 -9.37 -10.27
C ASP A 152 -5.56 -8.83 -10.79
N ALA A 153 -4.55 -9.71 -10.88
CA ALA A 153 -3.17 -9.32 -11.15
C ALA A 153 -3.01 -8.64 -12.52
N ASP A 154 -3.70 -9.14 -13.55
CA ASP A 154 -3.65 -8.57 -14.90
C ASP A 154 -4.30 -7.18 -14.92
N THR A 155 -5.38 -7.01 -14.17
CA THR A 155 -6.07 -5.72 -14.02
C THR A 155 -5.20 -4.70 -13.28
N ALA A 156 -4.58 -5.08 -12.17
CA ALA A 156 -3.66 -4.23 -11.43
C ALA A 156 -2.46 -3.81 -12.29
N GLU A 157 -1.90 -4.77 -13.03
CA GLU A 157 -0.78 -4.53 -13.93
C GLU A 157 -1.17 -3.63 -15.12
N GLY A 158 -2.40 -3.73 -15.63
CA GLY A 158 -2.94 -2.81 -16.63
C GLY A 158 -2.93 -1.34 -16.16
N ILE A 159 -3.32 -1.09 -14.91
CA ILE A 159 -3.25 0.25 -14.30
C ILE A 159 -1.80 0.70 -14.13
N PHE A 160 -0.91 -0.17 -13.63
CA PHE A 160 0.50 0.17 -13.45
C PHE A 160 1.24 0.41 -14.77
N ASN A 161 0.87 -0.28 -15.84
CA ASN A 161 1.40 0.00 -17.17
C ASN A 161 1.00 1.39 -17.65
N ALA A 162 -0.25 1.81 -17.44
CA ALA A 162 -0.67 3.17 -17.75
C ALA A 162 0.09 4.23 -16.91
N ILE A 163 0.33 3.96 -15.63
CA ILE A 163 1.15 4.82 -14.74
C ILE A 163 2.59 4.93 -15.27
N ARG A 164 3.24 3.80 -15.56
CA ARG A 164 4.63 3.75 -16.04
C ARG A 164 4.78 4.46 -17.38
N SER A 165 3.88 4.20 -18.33
CA SER A 165 3.87 4.89 -19.62
C SER A 165 3.75 6.41 -19.45
N TYR A 166 2.84 6.87 -18.59
CA TYR A 166 2.66 8.30 -18.33
C TYR A 166 3.93 8.96 -17.75
N LEU A 167 4.59 8.28 -16.81
CA LEU A 167 5.80 8.79 -16.15
C LEU A 167 7.07 8.71 -17.04
N LEU A 168 7.06 7.91 -18.11
CA LEU A 168 8.16 7.79 -19.07
C LEU A 168 8.07 8.76 -20.26
N ASP A 169 6.87 9.02 -20.79
CA ASP A 169 6.75 9.60 -22.14
C ASP A 169 6.88 11.14 -22.21
N SER A 170 6.33 11.92 -21.27
CA SER A 170 6.41 13.39 -21.38
C SER A 170 5.84 14.22 -20.21
N GLY A 171 5.03 13.65 -19.33
CA GLY A 171 4.38 14.41 -18.25
C GLY A 171 5.24 14.65 -17.01
N ASN A 172 6.35 13.92 -16.87
CA ASN A 172 7.13 13.84 -15.65
C ASN A 172 8.55 14.42 -15.84
N PRO A 173 8.92 15.54 -15.18
CA PRO A 173 10.28 16.07 -15.24
C PRO A 173 11.24 15.41 -14.23
N PHE A 174 10.74 14.50 -13.40
CA PHE A 174 11.47 13.87 -12.30
C PHE A 174 12.13 12.56 -12.75
N GLU A 175 13.18 12.13 -12.04
CA GLU A 175 13.81 10.83 -12.28
C GLU A 175 12.80 9.71 -12.00
N PHE A 176 12.60 8.81 -12.96
CA PHE A 176 11.69 7.68 -12.82
C PHE A 176 12.28 6.42 -13.46
N LYS A 177 12.02 5.27 -12.82
CA LYS A 177 12.31 3.94 -13.35
C LYS A 177 11.03 3.09 -13.27
N PRO A 178 10.74 2.22 -14.26
CA PRO A 178 9.50 1.43 -14.26
C PRO A 178 9.24 0.65 -12.96
N ASP A 179 10.28 0.07 -12.36
CA ASP A 179 10.20 -0.73 -11.13
C ASP A 179 9.89 0.11 -9.88
N TRP A 180 10.02 1.44 -9.96
CA TRP A 180 9.65 2.37 -8.88
C TRP A 180 8.14 2.61 -8.81
N ALA A 181 7.39 2.23 -9.85
CA ALA A 181 5.94 2.16 -9.82
C ALA A 181 5.49 0.70 -9.65
N ARG A 182 5.10 0.34 -8.42
CA ARG A 182 4.65 -1.02 -8.09
C ARG A 182 3.62 -1.07 -6.95
N VAL A 183 2.91 -2.19 -6.88
CA VAL A 183 2.17 -2.59 -5.67
C VAL A 183 3.18 -3.07 -4.63
N ILE A 184 3.13 -2.52 -3.42
CA ILE A 184 3.96 -2.99 -2.31
C ILE A 184 3.30 -4.17 -1.60
N SER A 185 4.10 -5.06 -1.06
CA SER A 185 3.62 -6.11 -0.15
C SER A 185 3.05 -5.47 1.12
N GLY A 186 2.28 -6.27 1.86
CA GLY A 186 1.71 -5.79 3.11
C GLY A 186 2.72 -5.64 4.23
N GLU A 187 3.76 -6.45 4.19
CA GLU A 187 4.89 -6.47 5.11
C GLU A 187 5.76 -5.23 4.87
N GLU A 188 6.01 -4.87 3.60
CA GLU A 188 6.65 -3.59 3.27
C GLU A 188 5.86 -2.40 3.82
N GLU A 189 4.54 -2.37 3.65
CA GLU A 189 3.67 -1.31 4.21
C GLU A 189 3.84 -1.20 5.73
N GLY A 190 3.89 -2.34 6.43
CA GLY A 190 4.11 -2.39 7.88
C GLY A 190 5.52 -1.93 8.30
N VAL A 191 6.56 -2.39 7.60
CA VAL A 191 7.95 -1.99 7.83
C VAL A 191 8.17 -0.51 7.59
N PHE A 192 7.62 0.03 6.51
CA PHE A 192 7.68 1.47 6.25
C PHE A 192 6.92 2.26 7.31
N GLY A 193 5.78 1.76 7.81
CA GLY A 193 5.12 2.32 8.98
C GLY A 193 6.04 2.36 10.21
N TRP A 194 6.71 1.26 10.52
CA TRP A 194 7.66 1.19 11.64
C TRP A 194 8.84 2.16 11.49
N LEU A 195 9.38 2.32 10.27
CA LEU A 195 10.44 3.29 9.99
C LEU A 195 9.98 4.72 10.24
N ALA A 196 8.79 5.08 9.77
CA ALA A 196 8.22 6.41 9.99
C ALA A 196 8.02 6.72 11.49
N VAL A 197 7.45 5.76 12.24
CA VAL A 197 7.26 5.90 13.69
C VAL A 197 8.60 6.13 14.39
N ASN A 198 9.59 5.28 14.13
CA ASN A 198 10.85 5.36 14.86
C ASN A 198 11.71 6.55 14.39
N SER A 199 11.53 7.05 13.16
CA SER A 199 12.21 8.27 12.71
C SER A 199 11.68 9.51 13.43
N GLU A 200 10.36 9.62 13.58
CA GLU A 200 9.74 10.78 14.25
C GLU A 200 9.99 10.77 15.76
N HIS A 201 10.09 9.58 16.36
CA HIS A 201 10.38 9.42 17.79
C HIS A 201 11.88 9.35 18.11
N SER A 202 12.76 9.47 17.12
CA SER A 202 14.22 9.37 17.28
C SER A 202 14.68 8.05 17.93
N THR A 203 13.98 6.95 17.65
CA THR A 203 14.27 5.61 18.20
C THR A 203 14.80 4.62 17.17
N LEU A 204 15.05 5.04 15.91
CA LEU A 204 15.52 4.15 14.83
C LEU A 204 16.77 3.34 15.17
N LEU A 205 17.70 3.92 15.94
CA LEU A 205 18.98 3.31 16.29
C LEU A 205 18.99 2.64 17.68
N GLU A 206 17.88 2.72 18.42
CA GLU A 206 17.73 2.12 19.76
C GLU A 206 17.64 0.59 19.69
N PRO A 207 18.10 -0.17 20.71
CA PRO A 207 17.88 -1.61 20.77
C PRO A 207 16.37 -1.95 20.82
N ALA A 208 16.00 -3.22 20.61
CA ALA A 208 14.60 -3.66 20.49
C ALA A 208 13.64 -3.07 21.54
N VAL A 209 14.03 -3.08 22.82
CA VAL A 209 13.25 -2.52 23.95
C VAL A 209 13.03 -1.01 23.85
N GLY A 210 13.97 -0.28 23.23
CA GLY A 210 13.89 1.17 23.03
C GLY A 210 13.03 1.58 21.83
N THR A 211 12.90 0.70 20.82
CA THR A 211 12.08 0.97 19.63
C THR A 211 10.58 0.90 19.92
N ILE A 212 9.78 1.54 19.05
CA ILE A 212 8.33 1.58 19.13
C ILE A 212 7.76 0.74 17.98
N GLY A 213 6.93 -0.26 18.28
CA GLY A 213 6.18 -1.01 17.28
C GLY A 213 5.13 -0.14 16.59
N ALA A 214 4.79 -0.45 15.35
CA ALA A 214 3.74 0.22 14.59
C ALA A 214 2.52 -0.70 14.44
N LEU A 215 1.35 -0.17 14.77
CA LEU A 215 0.05 -0.77 14.45
C LEU A 215 -0.66 0.14 13.47
N ASP A 216 -0.95 -0.34 12.26
CA ASP A 216 -1.73 0.42 11.29
C ASP A 216 -3.05 -0.29 10.98
N LEU A 217 -4.13 0.47 10.91
CA LEU A 217 -5.45 -0.02 10.53
C LEU A 217 -5.97 0.82 9.37
N GLY A 218 -5.75 0.29 8.17
CA GLY A 218 -6.26 0.85 6.93
C GLY A 218 -7.73 0.48 6.66
N GLY A 219 -8.22 0.88 5.49
CA GLY A 219 -9.57 0.51 5.03
C GLY A 219 -9.70 -0.96 4.66
N ALA A 220 -8.67 -1.51 4.00
CA ALA A 220 -8.67 -2.87 3.45
C ALA A 220 -7.78 -3.87 4.21
N SER A 221 -6.78 -3.41 4.96
CA SER A 221 -5.83 -4.26 5.67
C SER A 221 -5.47 -3.69 7.04
N ALA A 222 -4.90 -4.54 7.90
CA ALA A 222 -4.31 -4.13 9.17
C ALA A 222 -2.88 -4.67 9.27
N GLN A 223 -1.96 -3.88 9.83
CA GLN A 223 -0.56 -4.23 9.98
C GLN A 223 -0.14 -4.19 11.44
N ILE A 224 0.78 -5.08 11.79
CA ILE A 224 1.55 -5.06 13.03
C ILE A 224 3.02 -5.24 12.66
N THR A 225 3.88 -4.33 13.12
CA THR A 225 5.32 -4.41 12.90
C THR A 225 6.09 -3.99 14.14
N PHE A 226 7.04 -4.80 14.59
CA PHE A 226 7.89 -4.46 15.73
C PHE A 226 9.19 -5.26 15.73
N MET A 227 10.17 -4.79 16.50
CA MET A 227 11.40 -5.54 16.76
C MET A 227 11.17 -6.47 17.96
N PRO A 228 11.09 -7.81 17.77
CA PRO A 228 10.83 -8.73 18.87
C PRO A 228 12.02 -8.79 19.84
N THR A 229 11.76 -8.86 21.14
CA THR A 229 12.80 -9.01 22.18
C THR A 229 13.35 -10.42 22.26
N THR A 230 12.53 -11.41 21.91
CA THR A 230 12.90 -12.82 21.80
C THR A 230 12.32 -13.35 20.50
N ALA A 231 13.14 -14.04 19.71
CA ALA A 231 12.78 -14.50 18.39
C ALA A 231 13.49 -15.82 18.08
N SER A 232 12.83 -16.71 17.34
CA SER A 232 13.50 -17.90 16.83
C SER A 232 14.46 -17.49 15.72
N VAL A 233 15.64 -18.13 15.66
CA VAL A 233 16.62 -17.92 14.59
C VAL A 233 16.10 -18.40 13.22
N LEU A 234 15.01 -19.18 13.20
CA LEU A 234 14.41 -19.80 12.01
C LEU A 234 13.27 -18.99 11.38
N GLU A 235 13.00 -17.78 11.85
CA GLU A 235 11.86 -16.97 11.41
C GLU A 235 12.27 -15.94 10.35
N ASP A 236 11.49 -15.85 9.28
CA ASP A 236 11.72 -15.01 8.09
C ASP A 236 11.42 -13.53 8.40
N PHE A 237 12.24 -12.93 9.25
CA PHE A 237 12.13 -11.51 9.61
C PHE A 237 12.50 -10.60 8.44
N TYR A 238 11.83 -9.46 8.38
CA TYR A 238 12.15 -8.43 7.42
C TYR A 238 13.42 -7.68 7.86
N GLU A 239 14.48 -7.77 7.06
CA GLU A 239 15.73 -7.05 7.32
C GLU A 239 15.65 -5.62 6.76
N VAL A 240 16.03 -4.65 7.59
CA VAL A 240 16.16 -3.25 7.17
C VAL A 240 17.57 -2.75 7.46
N ASP A 241 18.24 -2.24 6.42
CA ASP A 241 19.55 -1.61 6.53
C ASP A 241 19.40 -0.12 6.87
N LEU A 242 19.86 0.27 8.05
CA LEU A 242 19.90 1.65 8.53
C LEU A 242 21.31 2.24 8.41
N GLY A 243 22.18 1.69 7.55
CA GLY A 243 23.54 2.15 7.32
C GLY A 243 24.51 1.75 8.45
N GLU A 244 24.25 2.20 9.68
CA GLU A 244 25.06 1.85 10.86
C GLU A 244 24.72 0.48 11.44
N ARG A 245 23.51 -0.03 11.19
CA ARG A 245 23.05 -1.34 11.66
C ARG A 245 21.98 -1.93 10.75
N VAL A 246 21.91 -3.26 10.70
CA VAL A 246 20.78 -3.99 10.13
C VAL A 246 19.83 -4.38 11.27
N VAL A 247 18.55 -4.03 11.14
CA VAL A 247 17.49 -4.43 12.08
C VAL A 247 16.63 -5.53 11.47
N ARG A 248 16.16 -6.45 12.32
CA ARG A 248 15.23 -7.52 11.96
C ARG A 248 13.88 -7.25 12.58
N LEU A 249 12.87 -7.11 11.74
CA LEU A 249 11.52 -6.77 12.15
C LEU A 249 10.58 -7.95 11.92
N TYR A 250 9.73 -8.22 12.90
CA TYR A 250 8.49 -8.95 12.63
C TYR A 250 7.53 -7.97 11.97
N SER A 251 7.00 -8.35 10.81
CA SER A 251 5.93 -7.61 10.14
C SER A 251 4.92 -8.59 9.58
N HIS A 252 3.64 -8.29 9.77
CA HIS A 252 2.57 -9.03 9.13
C HIS A 252 1.42 -8.12 8.71
N SER A 253 0.81 -8.45 7.58
CA SER A 253 -0.29 -7.71 6.98
C SER A 253 -1.52 -8.58 6.82
N PHE A 254 -2.59 -8.25 7.53
CA PHE A 254 -3.85 -8.96 7.45
C PHE A 254 -4.77 -8.31 6.40
N LEU A 255 -4.68 -8.81 5.17
CA LEU A 255 -5.54 -8.40 4.07
C LEU A 255 -7.01 -8.80 4.36
N GLY A 256 -7.96 -7.90 4.11
CA GLY A 256 -9.38 -8.09 4.45
C GLY A 256 -9.74 -7.76 5.91
N TYR A 257 -8.77 -7.35 6.73
CA TYR A 257 -8.95 -6.98 8.15
C TYR A 257 -8.91 -5.48 8.40
N GLY A 258 -8.81 -4.68 7.34
CA GLY A 258 -9.07 -3.25 7.43
C GLY A 258 -10.50 -2.98 7.91
N TRP A 259 -10.75 -1.80 8.45
CA TRP A 259 -12.03 -1.51 9.10
C TRP A 259 -13.23 -1.56 8.15
N ASP A 260 -13.05 -1.24 6.86
CA ASP A 260 -14.14 -1.22 5.89
C ASP A 260 -14.37 -2.61 5.29
N ASP A 261 -13.30 -3.36 4.99
CA ASP A 261 -13.41 -4.74 4.53
C ASP A 261 -14.08 -5.64 5.57
N SER A 262 -13.67 -5.52 6.84
CA SER A 262 -14.29 -6.28 7.92
C SER A 262 -15.76 -5.91 8.10
N ARG A 263 -16.10 -4.62 7.95
CA ARG A 263 -17.49 -4.15 7.93
C ARG A 263 -18.26 -4.77 6.78
N MET A 264 -17.70 -4.73 5.58
CA MET A 264 -18.29 -5.21 4.34
C MET A 264 -18.56 -6.71 4.41
N ARG A 265 -17.63 -7.51 4.96
CA ARG A 265 -17.81 -8.94 5.22
C ARG A 265 -18.97 -9.20 6.18
N VAL A 266 -19.07 -8.43 7.27
CA VAL A 266 -20.18 -8.55 8.24
C VAL A 266 -21.52 -8.10 7.63
N THR A 267 -21.54 -6.99 6.90
CA THR A 267 -22.75 -6.50 6.25
C THR A 267 -23.22 -7.47 5.15
N THR A 268 -22.30 -8.03 4.36
CA THR A 268 -22.57 -9.09 3.39
C THR A 268 -23.16 -10.32 4.07
N ARG A 269 -22.57 -10.77 5.18
CA ARG A 269 -23.12 -11.85 6.02
C ARG A 269 -24.55 -11.58 6.45
N LEU A 270 -24.83 -10.41 7.00
CA LEU A 270 -26.17 -10.05 7.48
C LEU A 270 -27.18 -9.95 6.33
N ALA A 271 -26.74 -9.47 5.16
CA ALA A 271 -27.55 -9.38 3.96
C ALA A 271 -27.93 -10.78 3.46
N MET A 272 -26.95 -11.67 3.34
CA MET A 272 -27.16 -13.05 2.92
C MET A 272 -28.03 -13.83 3.90
N GLY A 273 -27.80 -13.68 5.21
CA GLY A 273 -28.65 -14.29 6.23
C GLY A 273 -30.11 -13.85 6.10
N SER A 274 -30.34 -12.56 5.82
CA SER A 274 -31.68 -12.00 5.63
C SER A 274 -32.33 -12.52 4.34
N PHE A 275 -31.54 -12.66 3.27
CA PHE A 275 -31.97 -13.25 2.00
C PHE A 275 -32.38 -14.71 2.14
N PHE A 276 -31.56 -15.53 2.78
CA PHE A 276 -31.88 -16.94 3.01
C PHE A 276 -33.11 -17.14 3.90
N ASN A 277 -33.29 -16.28 4.91
CA ASN A 277 -34.50 -16.31 5.74
C ASN A 277 -35.76 -15.96 4.92
N ALA A 278 -35.70 -14.91 4.09
CA ALA A 278 -36.83 -14.51 3.25
C ALA A 278 -37.24 -15.63 2.26
N LEU A 279 -36.24 -16.28 1.66
CA LEU A 279 -36.47 -17.42 0.78
C LEU A 279 -37.00 -18.66 1.51
N ALA A 280 -36.55 -18.92 2.74
CA ALA A 280 -37.08 -20.02 3.53
C ALA A 280 -38.55 -19.82 3.94
N GLU A 281 -39.04 -18.58 3.96
CA GLU A 281 -40.41 -18.25 4.35
C GLU A 281 -41.42 -18.41 3.19
N ASP A 282 -41.12 -17.96 1.96
CA ASP A 282 -42.04 -18.09 0.81
C ASP A 282 -41.35 -17.98 -0.57
N VAL A 283 -40.77 -19.07 -1.06
CA VAL A 283 -40.14 -19.14 -2.40
C VAL A 283 -41.15 -18.86 -3.53
N HIS A 284 -42.41 -19.25 -3.38
CA HIS A 284 -43.41 -19.14 -4.45
C HIS A 284 -43.88 -17.70 -4.66
N ALA A 285 -44.18 -16.98 -3.57
CA ALA A 285 -44.49 -15.55 -3.65
C ALA A 285 -43.31 -14.75 -4.21
N LEU A 286 -42.08 -15.14 -3.86
CA LEU A 286 -40.88 -14.54 -4.41
C LEU A 286 -40.82 -14.68 -5.94
N ASN A 287 -40.98 -15.91 -6.46
CA ASN A 287 -40.93 -16.17 -7.89
C ASN A 287 -42.03 -15.44 -8.67
N GLN A 288 -43.22 -15.27 -8.09
CA GLN A 288 -44.31 -14.51 -8.70
C GLN A 288 -44.00 -13.01 -8.78
N ASP A 289 -43.43 -12.43 -7.72
CA ASP A 289 -43.05 -11.01 -7.70
C ASP A 289 -41.90 -10.73 -8.68
N VAL A 290 -41.00 -11.71 -8.86
CA VAL A 290 -39.89 -11.64 -9.82
C VAL A 290 -40.41 -11.63 -11.26
N ALA A 291 -41.44 -12.42 -11.55
CA ALA A 291 -42.09 -12.44 -12.87
C ALA A 291 -42.85 -11.14 -13.19
N ASN A 292 -43.27 -10.38 -12.17
CA ASN A 292 -44.03 -9.13 -12.32
C ASN A 292 -43.47 -8.01 -11.42
N PRO A 293 -42.29 -7.44 -11.74
CA PRO A 293 -41.70 -6.41 -10.90
C PRO A 293 -42.52 -5.12 -10.97
N LYS A 294 -42.59 -4.39 -9.85
CA LYS A 294 -43.23 -3.08 -9.84
C LYS A 294 -42.33 -2.07 -10.55
N VAL A 295 -42.79 -1.45 -11.64
CA VAL A 295 -42.03 -0.40 -12.32
C VAL A 295 -42.09 0.87 -11.49
N MET A 296 -40.93 1.42 -11.12
CA MET A 296 -40.82 2.66 -10.34
C MET A 296 -39.63 3.48 -10.85
N SER A 297 -39.74 4.80 -10.84
CA SER A 297 -38.60 5.69 -11.10
C SER A 297 -37.60 5.64 -9.94
N ALA A 298 -36.33 5.96 -10.21
CA ALA A 298 -35.28 6.06 -9.18
C ALA A 298 -35.67 6.99 -8.01
N ASP A 299 -36.41 8.08 -8.29
CA ASP A 299 -36.90 9.00 -7.27
C ASP A 299 -38.07 8.44 -6.46
N GLU A 300 -38.98 7.67 -7.07
CA GLU A 300 -40.07 6.99 -6.34
C GLU A 300 -39.55 5.86 -5.47
N ILE A 301 -38.55 5.14 -5.96
CA ILE A 301 -37.74 4.18 -5.21
C ILE A 301 -37.18 4.94 -4.00
N ALA A 302 -36.31 5.93 -4.21
CA ALA A 302 -35.67 6.68 -3.15
C ALA A 302 -36.67 7.27 -2.13
N ASN A 303 -37.80 7.82 -2.57
CA ASN A 303 -38.82 8.41 -1.70
C ASN A 303 -39.64 7.36 -0.92
N ALA A 304 -40.02 6.24 -1.55
CA ALA A 304 -40.67 5.14 -0.84
C ALA A 304 -39.74 4.54 0.23
N PHE A 305 -38.44 4.49 -0.04
CA PHE A 305 -37.42 4.04 0.92
C PHE A 305 -37.16 5.08 2.02
N LEU A 306 -36.99 6.37 1.70
CA LEU A 306 -36.71 7.46 2.66
C LEU A 306 -37.88 7.78 3.60
N ALA A 307 -39.11 7.63 3.13
CA ALA A 307 -40.30 7.87 3.95
C ALA A 307 -40.57 6.76 4.97
N GLY A 308 -39.78 5.67 4.96
CA GLY A 308 -40.07 4.47 5.75
C GLY A 308 -41.49 3.94 5.48
N ASN A 309 -42.02 4.20 4.29
CA ASN A 309 -43.42 3.94 3.96
C ASN A 309 -43.60 2.44 3.74
N MET A 310 -43.66 1.73 4.86
CA MET A 310 -43.85 0.30 5.01
C MET A 310 -45.06 -0.28 4.26
N ALA A 311 -45.93 0.56 3.70
CA ALA A 311 -47.08 0.17 2.91
C ALA A 311 -46.73 -0.29 1.48
N SER A 312 -45.57 0.12 0.93
CA SER A 312 -45.12 -0.31 -0.40
C SER A 312 -44.36 -1.65 -0.38
N PHE A 313 -43.94 -2.13 0.79
CA PHE A 313 -43.31 -3.43 0.96
C PHE A 313 -44.34 -4.48 1.34
N LYS A 314 -44.29 -5.64 0.68
CA LYS A 314 -45.13 -6.77 1.06
C LYS A 314 -44.53 -7.42 2.31
N PRO A 315 -45.34 -7.70 3.35
CA PRO A 315 -44.91 -8.58 4.43
C PRO A 315 -44.86 -10.02 3.92
N LEU A 316 -43.79 -10.75 4.24
CA LEU A 316 -43.78 -12.20 4.07
C LEU A 316 -44.70 -12.81 5.14
N THR A 317 -45.79 -13.45 4.70
CA THR A 317 -46.77 -14.07 5.61
C THR A 317 -46.61 -15.59 5.56
N HIS A 318 -45.83 -16.16 6.47
CA HIS A 318 -45.79 -17.61 6.70
C HIS A 318 -46.31 -17.96 8.10
N PRO A 319 -47.19 -18.97 8.27
CA PRO A 319 -47.82 -19.32 9.55
C PRO A 319 -46.88 -19.87 10.64
N LEU A 320 -45.58 -20.00 10.38
CA LEU A 320 -44.59 -20.57 11.31
C LEU A 320 -43.45 -19.61 11.74
N SER A 321 -43.43 -18.36 11.25
CA SER A 321 -42.39 -17.37 11.59
C SER A 321 -42.98 -16.16 12.31
N ALA A 322 -42.48 -15.88 13.51
CA ALA A 322 -42.88 -14.72 14.31
C ALA A 322 -42.20 -13.40 13.89
N LYS A 323 -41.62 -13.31 12.69
CA LYS A 323 -40.92 -12.10 12.21
C LYS A 323 -41.43 -11.69 10.83
N ASN A 324 -42.07 -10.52 10.77
CA ASN A 324 -42.50 -9.87 9.54
C ASN A 324 -41.27 -9.36 8.75
N VAL A 325 -40.59 -10.22 7.99
CA VAL A 325 -39.58 -9.78 7.01
C VAL A 325 -40.32 -9.07 5.87
N LYS A 326 -39.84 -7.88 5.47
CA LYS A 326 -40.45 -7.06 4.43
C LYS A 326 -39.60 -7.07 3.17
N HIS A 327 -40.23 -7.21 2.02
CA HIS A 327 -39.56 -7.24 0.72
C HIS A 327 -40.31 -6.44 -0.35
N ALA A 328 -39.58 -6.05 -1.40
CA ALA A 328 -40.12 -5.42 -2.59
C ALA A 328 -39.23 -5.73 -3.80
N ILE A 329 -39.82 -5.84 -5.00
CA ILE A 329 -39.10 -6.00 -6.27
C ILE A 329 -39.49 -4.85 -7.18
N TYR A 330 -38.50 -4.13 -7.69
CA TYR A 330 -38.73 -3.05 -8.64
C TYR A 330 -37.83 -3.12 -9.87
N LEU A 331 -38.33 -2.54 -10.97
CA LEU A 331 -37.57 -2.23 -12.16
C LEU A 331 -37.32 -0.72 -12.19
N ASP A 332 -36.06 -0.32 -12.29
CA ASP A 332 -35.69 1.08 -12.47
C ASP A 332 -36.03 1.51 -13.90
N ALA A 333 -36.96 2.45 -14.02
CA ALA A 333 -37.41 2.98 -15.31
C ALA A 333 -36.31 3.71 -16.12
N ALA A 334 -35.22 4.15 -15.47
CA ALA A 334 -34.13 4.90 -16.11
C ALA A 334 -32.96 4.01 -16.58
N THR A 335 -32.80 2.82 -15.99
CA THR A 335 -31.69 1.90 -16.28
C THR A 335 -32.26 0.55 -16.73
N GLU A 336 -32.56 0.43 -18.02
CA GLU A 336 -33.37 -0.64 -18.65
C GLU A 336 -32.99 -2.12 -18.39
N HIS A 337 -32.05 -2.52 -17.52
CA HIS A 337 -31.40 -3.82 -17.69
C HIS A 337 -31.45 -4.86 -16.56
N LEU A 338 -31.85 -4.56 -15.29
CA LEU A 338 -31.98 -5.60 -14.25
C LEU A 338 -33.03 -5.28 -13.16
N PRO A 339 -34.01 -6.17 -12.87
CA PRO A 339 -34.86 -6.04 -11.69
C PRO A 339 -34.04 -6.05 -10.40
N THR A 340 -34.39 -5.19 -9.43
CA THR A 340 -33.73 -5.09 -8.12
C THR A 340 -34.64 -5.61 -7.03
N TYR A 341 -34.15 -6.62 -6.30
CA TYR A 341 -34.79 -7.21 -5.14
C TYR A 341 -34.33 -6.50 -3.86
N VAL A 342 -35.27 -6.00 -3.05
CA VAL A 342 -34.96 -5.29 -1.81
C VAL A 342 -35.53 -5.98 -0.59
N LEU A 343 -34.67 -6.18 0.41
CA LEU A 343 -35.02 -6.70 1.72
C LEU A 343 -34.82 -5.65 2.80
N GLN A 344 -35.66 -5.69 3.83
CA GLN A 344 -35.44 -4.94 5.06
C GLN A 344 -34.80 -5.84 6.13
N ALA A 345 -33.70 -5.38 6.72
CA ALA A 345 -32.97 -6.10 7.76
C ALA A 345 -32.49 -5.17 8.87
N ALA A 346 -32.21 -5.70 10.06
CA ALA A 346 -31.62 -4.92 11.14
C ALA A 346 -30.09 -5.08 11.14
N HIS A 347 -29.36 -3.96 11.29
CA HIS A 347 -27.90 -3.98 11.47
C HIS A 347 -27.52 -3.58 12.91
N PRO A 348 -26.84 -4.43 13.68
CA PRO A 348 -26.50 -4.15 15.08
C PRO A 348 -25.49 -3.02 15.23
N CYS A 349 -24.50 -2.94 14.33
CA CYS A 349 -23.45 -1.93 14.39
C CYS A 349 -23.79 -0.57 13.76
N VAL A 350 -25.03 -0.39 13.28
CA VAL A 350 -25.49 0.87 12.69
C VAL A 350 -26.36 1.61 13.72
N PRO A 351 -26.19 2.93 13.91
CA PRO A 351 -26.94 3.71 14.89
C PRO A 351 -28.45 3.65 14.69
N ARG A 352 -29.21 3.62 15.78
CA ARG A 352 -30.68 3.60 15.70
C ARG A 352 -31.22 4.84 15.01
N GLY A 353 -32.11 4.65 14.03
CA GLY A 353 -32.67 5.74 13.22
C GLY A 353 -31.75 6.22 12.09
N TYR A 354 -30.65 5.51 11.83
CA TYR A 354 -29.90 5.62 10.58
C TYR A 354 -30.21 4.40 9.73
N ASP A 355 -30.63 4.65 8.50
CA ASP A 355 -30.87 3.62 7.50
C ASP A 355 -29.79 3.67 6.43
N ALA A 356 -29.27 2.51 6.07
CA ALA A 356 -28.21 2.38 5.09
C ALA A 356 -28.59 1.38 4.01
N TYR A 357 -28.40 1.78 2.75
CA TYR A 357 -28.52 0.86 1.63
C TYR A 357 -27.25 0.03 1.49
N PHE A 358 -27.44 -1.22 1.14
CA PHE A 358 -26.37 -2.15 0.88
C PHE A 358 -26.66 -2.95 -0.37
N ASP A 359 -25.86 -2.75 -1.41
CA ASP A 359 -25.87 -3.61 -2.59
C ASP A 359 -24.99 -4.81 -2.31
N LEU A 360 -25.54 -6.02 -2.46
CA LEU A 360 -24.78 -7.24 -2.31
C LEU A 360 -23.67 -7.25 -3.36
N PRO A 361 -22.39 -7.38 -2.97
CA PRO A 361 -21.29 -7.44 -3.93
C PRO A 361 -21.45 -8.62 -4.89
N SER A 362 -20.87 -8.51 -6.09
CA SER A 362 -20.81 -9.64 -7.02
C SER A 362 -20.02 -10.80 -6.40
N LEU A 363 -20.44 -12.05 -6.62
CA LEU A 363 -19.62 -13.22 -6.26
C LEU A 363 -18.31 -13.29 -7.06
N LEU A 364 -18.24 -12.61 -8.21
CA LEU A 364 -17.02 -12.42 -8.99
C LEU A 364 -16.13 -11.28 -8.48
N TYR A 365 -16.49 -10.62 -7.38
CA TYR A 365 -15.59 -9.66 -6.78
C TYR A 365 -14.25 -10.37 -6.51
N PRO A 366 -13.09 -9.77 -6.87
CA PRO A 366 -11.80 -10.46 -6.85
C PRO A 366 -11.59 -11.30 -5.59
N ASP A 367 -11.22 -12.57 -5.80
CA ASP A 367 -10.97 -13.60 -4.77
C ASP A 367 -12.11 -13.86 -3.78
N GLY A 368 -13.36 -13.48 -4.11
CA GLY A 368 -14.48 -13.63 -3.19
C GLY A 368 -14.27 -12.82 -1.90
N ARG A 369 -13.54 -11.69 -1.94
CA ARG A 369 -13.07 -10.90 -0.79
C ARG A 369 -14.09 -10.66 0.33
N PHE A 370 -15.35 -10.41 -0.03
CA PHE A 370 -16.43 -10.16 0.96
C PHE A 370 -17.23 -11.41 1.34
N PHE A 371 -16.91 -12.52 0.68
CA PHE A 371 -17.48 -13.86 0.87
C PHE A 371 -16.49 -14.83 1.53
N LEU A 372 -15.26 -14.41 1.86
CA LEU A 372 -14.21 -15.27 2.45
C LEU A 372 -14.67 -16.02 3.71
N ASP A 373 -15.60 -15.45 4.48
CA ASP A 373 -16.13 -16.06 5.70
C ASP A 373 -17.38 -16.91 5.47
N ILE A 374 -17.78 -17.05 4.21
CA ILE A 374 -19.00 -17.69 3.79
C ILE A 374 -18.60 -18.87 2.91
N ASP A 375 -19.12 -20.05 3.22
CA ASP A 375 -18.88 -21.23 2.41
C ASP A 375 -19.42 -20.99 0.99
N ASP A 376 -18.52 -20.74 0.04
CA ASP A 376 -18.81 -20.43 -1.36
C ASP A 376 -19.59 -21.57 -2.02
N ARG A 377 -19.35 -22.81 -1.62
CA ARG A 377 -20.07 -23.99 -2.11
C ARG A 377 -21.48 -24.06 -1.57
N ALA A 378 -21.72 -23.62 -0.34
CA ALA A 378 -23.08 -23.48 0.21
C ALA A 378 -23.87 -22.38 -0.53
N ILE A 379 -23.21 -21.28 -0.89
CA ILE A 379 -23.81 -20.20 -1.70
C ILE A 379 -24.15 -20.72 -3.10
N ILE A 380 -23.20 -21.37 -3.78
CA ILE A 380 -23.34 -21.86 -5.15
C ILE A 380 -24.40 -22.96 -5.24
N ALA A 381 -24.36 -23.95 -4.35
CA ALA A 381 -25.36 -25.03 -4.31
C ALA A 381 -26.77 -24.48 -4.09
N TYR A 382 -26.89 -23.41 -3.30
CA TYR A 382 -28.16 -22.75 -3.05
C TYR A 382 -28.64 -21.90 -4.22
N MET A 383 -27.76 -21.09 -4.83
CA MET A 383 -28.08 -20.30 -6.02
C MET A 383 -28.52 -21.21 -7.17
N ALA A 384 -27.85 -22.34 -7.36
CA ALA A 384 -28.26 -23.37 -8.31
C ALA A 384 -29.64 -23.97 -7.97
N ALA A 385 -29.92 -24.26 -6.69
CA ALA A 385 -31.19 -24.85 -6.25
C ALA A 385 -32.41 -23.93 -6.44
N ILE A 386 -32.23 -22.60 -6.50
CA ILE A 386 -33.30 -21.62 -6.78
C ILE A 386 -33.33 -21.16 -8.24
N GLY A 387 -32.59 -21.82 -9.13
CA GLY A 387 -32.57 -21.52 -10.57
C GLY A 387 -31.81 -20.24 -10.95
N TYR A 388 -31.00 -19.68 -10.05
CA TYR A 388 -30.20 -18.48 -10.31
C TYR A 388 -29.19 -18.74 -11.44
N ASP A 389 -29.18 -17.88 -12.46
CA ASP A 389 -28.28 -18.02 -13.61
C ASP A 389 -26.83 -17.72 -13.23
N LEU A 390 -26.06 -18.78 -12.97
CA LEU A 390 -24.62 -18.74 -12.71
C LEU A 390 -23.80 -18.40 -13.98
N SER A 391 -24.39 -18.43 -15.18
CA SER A 391 -23.65 -18.39 -16.46
C SER A 391 -23.03 -17.03 -16.79
N ASN A 392 -23.53 -15.95 -16.20
CA ASN A 392 -22.92 -14.64 -16.39
C ASN A 392 -21.76 -14.39 -15.40
N HIS A 393 -21.71 -15.13 -14.28
CA HIS A 393 -20.92 -14.76 -13.10
C HIS A 393 -20.15 -15.94 -12.46
N VAL A 394 -19.95 -17.06 -13.17
CA VAL A 394 -19.07 -18.16 -12.75
C VAL A 394 -18.21 -18.59 -13.92
N VAL A 395 -16.97 -18.09 -13.95
CA VAL A 395 -15.84 -18.80 -14.56
C VAL A 395 -14.84 -19.06 -13.45
N THR A 396 -15.14 -20.02 -12.59
CA THR A 396 -14.15 -20.54 -11.64
C THR A 396 -13.23 -21.50 -12.40
N LYS A 397 -11.95 -21.15 -12.51
CA LYS A 397 -10.88 -21.93 -13.18
C LYS A 397 -10.74 -23.39 -12.68
N ASN A 398 -11.34 -23.76 -11.54
CA ASN A 398 -11.09 -25.03 -10.85
C ASN A 398 -12.34 -25.81 -10.40
N PHE A 399 -13.55 -25.51 -10.89
CA PHE A 399 -14.71 -26.38 -10.59
C PHE A 399 -14.74 -27.56 -11.56
N PRO A 400 -15.06 -28.80 -11.13
CA PRO A 400 -15.27 -29.90 -12.05
C PRO A 400 -16.45 -29.55 -12.96
N HIS A 401 -16.15 -29.26 -14.22
CA HIS A 401 -17.11 -28.93 -15.27
C HIS A 401 -18.25 -29.98 -15.37
N ALA A 402 -18.04 -31.18 -14.85
CA ALA A 402 -19.02 -32.27 -14.77
C ALA A 402 -20.23 -31.97 -13.86
N LEU A 403 -20.06 -31.29 -12.72
CA LEU A 403 -21.17 -31.00 -11.77
C LEU A 403 -22.16 -29.96 -12.32
N LEU A 404 -21.63 -28.95 -13.03
CA LEU A 404 -22.42 -27.94 -13.74
C LEU A 404 -23.16 -28.54 -14.95
N GLU A 405 -22.56 -29.49 -15.66
CA GLU A 405 -23.22 -30.20 -16.77
C GLU A 405 -24.27 -31.20 -16.27
N GLN A 406 -24.07 -31.84 -15.12
CA GLN A 406 -25.03 -32.74 -14.52
C GLN A 406 -26.28 -32.00 -13.99
N ALA A 407 -26.11 -30.80 -13.43
CA ALA A 407 -27.23 -29.93 -13.03
C ALA A 407 -28.01 -29.33 -14.22
N LYS A 408 -27.39 -29.23 -15.40
CA LYS A 408 -28.04 -28.75 -16.64
C LYS A 408 -28.80 -29.85 -17.40
N THR A 409 -28.41 -31.11 -17.24
CA THR A 409 -28.92 -32.23 -18.04
C THR A 409 -30.03 -33.03 -17.36
N ASP A 410 -30.24 -32.85 -16.06
CA ASP A 410 -31.33 -33.44 -15.32
C ASP A 410 -32.24 -32.33 -14.76
N PRO A 411 -33.33 -31.95 -15.47
CA PRO A 411 -34.35 -31.11 -14.84
C PRO A 411 -34.88 -31.93 -13.68
N LEU A 412 -34.66 -31.47 -12.43
CA LEU A 412 -35.07 -32.11 -11.17
C LEU A 412 -36.55 -32.51 -11.22
N SER A 413 -36.80 -33.62 -11.90
CA SER A 413 -38.09 -34.23 -12.13
C SER A 413 -38.05 -35.48 -11.28
N HIS A 414 -38.84 -35.44 -10.21
CA HIS A 414 -39.16 -36.58 -9.37
C HIS A 414 -38.10 -37.23 -8.47
N THR A 415 -36.85 -36.77 -8.40
CA THR A 415 -35.89 -37.32 -7.43
C THR A 415 -35.70 -36.45 -6.19
N SER A 416 -35.91 -37.06 -5.01
CA SER A 416 -35.63 -36.53 -3.66
C SER A 416 -34.29 -35.80 -3.58
N LEU A 417 -34.13 -34.81 -2.69
CA LEU A 417 -32.86 -34.07 -2.45
C LEU A 417 -31.66 -34.97 -2.07
N LYS A 418 -31.91 -36.24 -1.77
CA LYS A 418 -30.96 -37.21 -1.25
C LYS A 418 -29.73 -37.47 -2.14
N PRO A 419 -29.80 -37.68 -3.46
CA PRO A 419 -28.61 -37.93 -4.28
C PRO A 419 -27.68 -36.71 -4.36
N VAL A 420 -28.25 -35.49 -4.38
CA VAL A 420 -27.47 -34.24 -4.35
C VAL A 420 -26.78 -34.09 -2.99
N MET A 421 -27.51 -34.36 -1.91
CA MET A 421 -26.96 -34.29 -0.55
C MET A 421 -25.93 -35.39 -0.26
N ASP A 422 -26.14 -36.61 -0.75
CA ASP A 422 -25.22 -37.74 -0.59
C ASP A 422 -23.93 -37.49 -1.38
N ASN A 423 -24.01 -36.94 -2.59
CA ASN A 423 -22.84 -36.59 -3.40
C ASN A 423 -22.07 -35.39 -2.83
N VAL A 424 -22.78 -34.43 -2.22
CA VAL A 424 -22.19 -33.38 -1.38
C VAL A 424 -21.42 -34.04 -0.23
N LEU A 425 -22.05 -34.86 0.60
CA LEU A 425 -21.43 -35.49 1.77
C LEU A 425 -20.20 -36.35 1.41
N GLU A 426 -20.26 -37.05 0.27
CA GLU A 426 -19.16 -37.87 -0.26
C GLU A 426 -17.99 -37.01 -0.79
N THR A 427 -18.27 -35.91 -1.50
CA THR A 427 -17.26 -34.95 -1.98
C THR A 427 -16.54 -34.24 -0.83
N PHE A 428 -17.20 -34.07 0.32
CA PHE A 428 -16.65 -33.43 1.52
C PHE A 428 -16.01 -34.42 2.51
N ASN A 429 -15.88 -35.71 2.15
CA ASN A 429 -15.23 -36.75 2.95
C ASN A 429 -15.84 -36.93 4.37
N TYR A 430 -17.15 -36.64 4.51
CA TYR A 430 -17.89 -36.95 5.73
C TYR A 430 -18.09 -38.47 5.81
N THR A 431 -17.54 -39.11 6.83
CA THR A 431 -17.64 -40.57 7.00
C THR A 431 -19.03 -40.98 7.49
N SER A 432 -19.46 -42.20 7.14
CA SER A 432 -20.77 -42.77 7.51
C SER A 432 -21.03 -42.91 9.02
N SER A 433 -20.02 -42.63 9.85
CA SER A 433 -20.14 -42.49 11.31
C SER A 433 -20.61 -41.11 11.78
N ASP A 434 -20.64 -40.10 10.91
CA ASP A 434 -21.07 -38.75 11.29
C ASP A 434 -22.60 -38.67 11.39
N SER A 435 -23.08 -38.62 12.63
CA SER A 435 -24.50 -38.68 12.94
C SER A 435 -25.31 -37.49 12.41
N ALA A 436 -24.66 -36.38 12.04
CA ALA A 436 -25.29 -35.22 11.40
C ALA A 436 -25.50 -35.43 9.90
N ALA A 437 -24.50 -35.99 9.20
CA ALA A 437 -24.56 -36.34 7.78
C ALA A 437 -25.65 -37.38 7.49
N LYS A 438 -25.73 -38.41 8.34
CA LYS A 438 -26.78 -39.45 8.25
C LYS A 438 -28.19 -38.87 8.46
N ARG A 439 -28.33 -37.88 9.36
CA ARG A 439 -29.61 -37.20 9.62
C ARG A 439 -30.01 -36.20 8.53
N LEU A 440 -29.04 -35.56 7.87
CA LEU A 440 -29.26 -34.71 6.69
C LEU A 440 -29.74 -35.51 5.47
N SER A 441 -29.12 -36.68 5.23
CA SER A 441 -29.56 -37.61 4.17
C SER A 441 -30.97 -38.18 4.45
N LEU A 442 -31.27 -38.55 5.70
CA LEU A 442 -32.60 -39.02 6.12
C LEU A 442 -33.68 -37.92 6.07
N ALA A 443 -33.36 -36.68 6.45
CA ALA A 443 -34.30 -35.56 6.36
C ALA A 443 -34.66 -35.19 4.91
N ALA A 444 -33.77 -35.49 3.96
CA ALA A 444 -34.03 -35.36 2.53
C ALA A 444 -34.94 -36.49 1.97
N GLU A 445 -35.14 -37.59 2.71
CA GLU A 445 -36.13 -38.64 2.41
C GLU A 445 -37.53 -38.29 2.92
N GLU A 446 -37.65 -37.62 4.08
CA GLU A 446 -38.93 -37.29 4.72
C GLU A 446 -39.61 -36.03 4.15
N SER A 447 -38.89 -35.18 3.40
CA SER A 447 -39.52 -34.07 2.69
C SER A 447 -40.46 -34.61 1.61
N ALA A 448 -41.78 -34.45 1.83
CA ALA A 448 -42.83 -34.82 0.88
C ALA A 448 -42.48 -34.38 -0.55
N PRO A 449 -42.90 -35.13 -1.59
CA PRO A 449 -42.60 -34.79 -2.97
C PRO A 449 -43.03 -33.35 -3.20
N PHE A 450 -42.05 -32.49 -3.48
CA PHE A 450 -42.31 -31.13 -3.91
C PHE A 450 -43.31 -31.23 -5.07
N HIS A 451 -44.48 -30.59 -4.91
CA HIS A 451 -45.43 -30.42 -6.00
C HIS A 451 -44.64 -29.93 -7.23
N PRO A 452 -44.97 -30.42 -8.44
CA PRO A 452 -44.15 -30.23 -9.62
C PRO A 452 -43.83 -28.75 -9.77
N PHE A 453 -42.58 -28.41 -9.47
CA PHE A 453 -42.05 -27.11 -9.82
C PHE A 453 -42.16 -27.06 -11.35
N VAL A 454 -42.90 -26.05 -11.80
CA VAL A 454 -42.86 -25.51 -13.15
C VAL A 454 -41.40 -25.54 -13.63
N GLU A 455 -41.17 -25.90 -14.90
CA GLU A 455 -39.86 -25.82 -15.58
C GLU A 455 -39.00 -24.70 -14.97
N PRO A 456 -37.70 -24.91 -14.69
CA PRO A 456 -36.87 -23.85 -14.13
C PRO A 456 -36.92 -22.67 -15.08
N LEU A 457 -37.76 -21.68 -14.73
CA LEU A 457 -37.83 -20.41 -15.41
C LEU A 457 -36.38 -19.89 -15.38
N PRO A 458 -35.83 -19.41 -16.50
CA PRO A 458 -34.53 -18.77 -16.48
C PRO A 458 -34.61 -17.67 -15.42
N ALA A 459 -33.93 -17.83 -14.27
CA ALA A 459 -34.06 -16.83 -13.23
C ALA A 459 -33.58 -15.51 -13.81
N PRO A 460 -34.41 -14.46 -13.78
CA PRO A 460 -34.00 -13.19 -14.35
C PRO A 460 -32.79 -12.70 -13.56
N LYS A 461 -31.80 -12.18 -14.29
CA LYS A 461 -30.63 -11.53 -13.71
C LYS A 461 -31.15 -10.41 -12.79
N MET A 462 -30.80 -10.45 -11.51
CA MET A 462 -31.34 -9.54 -10.49
C MET A 462 -30.25 -8.93 -9.62
N LYS A 463 -30.42 -7.66 -9.25
CA LYS A 463 -29.61 -6.99 -8.23
C LYS A 463 -30.23 -7.22 -6.86
N TYR A 464 -29.41 -7.57 -5.87
CA TYR A 464 -29.86 -7.72 -4.48
C TYR A 464 -29.42 -6.53 -3.65
N ARG A 465 -30.39 -5.88 -3.01
CA ARG A 465 -30.16 -4.75 -2.12
C ARG A 465 -30.83 -4.98 -0.78
N VAL A 466 -30.17 -4.58 0.29
CA VAL A 466 -30.70 -4.65 1.65
C VAL A 466 -30.77 -3.24 2.23
N LEU A 467 -31.94 -2.87 2.73
CA LEU A 467 -32.13 -1.70 3.57
C LEU A 467 -31.89 -2.11 5.02
N PHE A 468 -30.74 -1.70 5.55
CA PHE A 468 -30.40 -1.94 6.93
C PHE A 468 -30.92 -0.83 7.82
N ASN A 469 -31.86 -1.16 8.70
CA ASN A 469 -32.23 -0.31 9.82
C ASN A 469 -31.24 -0.49 10.96
N GLY A 470 -30.62 0.60 11.40
CA GLY A 470 -29.75 0.57 12.55
C GLY A 470 -30.50 0.21 13.83
N SER A 471 -29.97 -0.75 14.58
CA SER A 471 -30.52 -1.12 15.91
C SER A 471 -29.68 -0.59 17.07
N GLY A 472 -28.39 -0.29 16.83
CA GLY A 472 -27.44 0.10 17.87
C GLY A 472 -27.20 -0.98 18.93
N ASP A 473 -27.34 -2.26 18.57
CA ASP A 473 -27.18 -3.38 19.50
C ASP A 473 -25.70 -3.72 19.66
N MET A 474 -25.08 -3.12 20.68
CA MET A 474 -23.65 -3.25 20.97
C MET A 474 -23.23 -4.71 21.23
N GLN A 475 -24.00 -5.48 22.00
CA GLN A 475 -23.63 -6.87 22.31
C GLN A 475 -23.60 -7.73 21.06
N LYS A 476 -24.61 -7.58 20.19
CA LYS A 476 -24.60 -8.26 18.88
C LYS A 476 -23.48 -7.74 17.98
N CYS A 477 -23.18 -6.46 18.00
CA CYS A 477 -22.10 -5.89 17.22
C CYS A 477 -20.72 -6.43 17.65
N GLN A 478 -20.46 -6.47 18.96
CA GLN A 478 -19.25 -7.07 19.53
C GLN A 478 -19.15 -8.55 19.23
N ALA A 479 -20.28 -9.28 19.32
CA ALA A 479 -20.32 -10.70 18.95
C ALA A 479 -19.89 -10.89 17.48
N LEU A 480 -20.39 -10.06 16.56
CA LEU A 480 -19.99 -10.11 15.14
C LEU A 480 -18.50 -9.82 14.93
N ALA A 481 -17.89 -8.96 15.75
CA ALA A 481 -16.47 -8.63 15.65
C ALA A 481 -15.54 -9.65 16.33
N LYS A 482 -15.96 -10.28 17.43
CA LYS A 482 -15.11 -11.16 18.26
C LYS A 482 -15.31 -12.67 18.02
N GLN A 483 -16.24 -13.09 17.14
CA GLN A 483 -16.73 -14.48 17.09
C GLN A 483 -15.63 -15.52 16.80
N TYR A 484 -14.97 -16.02 17.84
CA TYR A 484 -14.33 -17.34 17.88
C TYR A 484 -15.41 -18.37 18.24
N GLU A 485 -16.09 -18.96 17.26
CA GLU A 485 -16.96 -20.10 17.56
C GLU A 485 -16.22 -21.41 17.40
N HIS A 486 -16.10 -22.14 18.53
CA HIS A 486 -15.98 -23.59 18.54
C HIS A 486 -17.06 -24.22 17.65
N PRO A 487 -16.80 -25.37 17.01
CA PRO A 487 -17.81 -26.05 16.22
C PRO A 487 -19.10 -26.21 17.06
N PRO A 488 -20.28 -25.88 16.51
CA PRO A 488 -21.54 -26.01 17.24
C PRO A 488 -21.73 -27.45 17.73
N PRO A 489 -22.38 -27.63 18.90
CA PRO A 489 -22.75 -28.96 19.35
C PRO A 489 -23.63 -29.67 18.32
N PRO A 490 -23.52 -31.00 18.18
CA PRO A 490 -24.34 -31.77 17.24
C PRO A 490 -25.83 -31.55 17.52
N LEU A 491 -26.60 -31.31 16.45
CA LEU A 491 -28.01 -30.93 16.53
C LEU A 491 -28.89 -32.06 17.12
N HIS A 492 -29.75 -31.69 18.09
CA HIS A 492 -30.80 -32.56 18.65
C HIS A 492 -32.24 -32.09 18.30
N ILE A 493 -32.43 -31.26 17.27
CA ILE A 493 -33.75 -30.75 16.87
C ILE A 493 -34.11 -31.25 15.46
N PRO A 494 -35.32 -31.80 15.21
CA PRO A 494 -35.76 -32.18 13.87
C PRO A 494 -35.92 -30.93 12.99
N LEU A 495 -35.27 -30.92 11.81
CA LEU A 495 -35.33 -29.84 10.83
C LEU A 495 -36.33 -30.20 9.74
N THR A 496 -37.46 -29.50 9.68
CA THR A 496 -38.50 -29.70 8.64
C THR A 496 -38.24 -28.90 7.35
N HIS A 497 -37.11 -28.17 7.24
CA HIS A 497 -36.77 -27.40 6.03
C HIS A 497 -35.25 -27.32 5.78
N PRO A 498 -34.73 -27.85 4.65
CA PRO A 498 -33.30 -27.80 4.30
C PRO A 498 -32.72 -26.37 4.26
N LEU A 499 -33.53 -25.39 3.87
CA LEU A 499 -33.10 -23.98 3.83
C LEU A 499 -32.80 -23.38 5.21
N LEU A 500 -33.50 -23.85 6.26
CA LEU A 500 -33.25 -23.43 7.65
C LEU A 500 -32.02 -24.13 8.26
N ALA A 501 -31.58 -25.25 7.66
CA ALA A 501 -30.34 -25.93 8.04
C ALA A 501 -29.11 -25.18 7.50
N LEU A 502 -29.21 -24.61 6.29
CA LEU A 502 -28.19 -23.79 5.64
C LEU A 502 -27.93 -22.48 6.39
N THR A 503 -28.97 -21.77 6.83
CA THR A 503 -28.79 -20.54 7.64
C THR A 503 -28.05 -20.78 8.96
N ARG A 504 -28.07 -22.02 9.47
CA ARG A 504 -27.32 -22.48 10.65
C ARG A 504 -25.92 -23.04 10.33
N HIS A 505 -25.64 -23.37 9.06
CA HIS A 505 -24.35 -23.87 8.58
C HIS A 505 -23.42 -22.79 8.04
N LEU A 506 -23.94 -21.58 7.81
CA LEU A 506 -23.09 -20.42 7.56
C LEU A 506 -22.32 -20.11 8.86
N ARG A 507 -21.19 -20.81 9.04
CA ARG A 507 -20.25 -20.60 10.14
C ARG A 507 -19.31 -19.51 9.70
N PHE A 508 -19.49 -18.33 10.28
CA PHE A 508 -18.74 -17.14 9.88
C PHE A 508 -17.74 -16.78 10.98
N ARG A 509 -16.47 -16.62 10.61
CA ARG A 509 -15.40 -16.30 11.55
C ARG A 509 -14.50 -15.23 10.96
N LEU A 510 -14.54 -14.02 11.52
CA LEU A 510 -13.51 -13.04 11.20
C LEU A 510 -12.18 -13.47 11.79
N PHE A 511 -12.16 -13.99 13.02
CA PHE A 511 -10.96 -14.57 13.62
C PHE A 511 -11.12 -16.09 13.72
N TYR A 512 -10.38 -16.86 12.94
CA TYR A 512 -10.37 -18.33 13.06
C TYR A 512 -9.14 -18.80 13.84
N LYS A 513 -9.37 -19.71 14.80
CA LYS A 513 -8.30 -20.34 15.57
C LYS A 513 -7.86 -21.60 14.85
N GLU A 514 -6.79 -21.48 14.07
CA GLU A 514 -6.11 -22.62 13.44
C GLU A 514 -5.05 -23.22 14.37
N PRO A 515 -4.64 -24.48 14.13
CA PRO A 515 -3.53 -25.09 14.85
C PRO A 515 -2.28 -24.23 14.69
N CYS A 516 -1.78 -23.67 15.79
CA CYS A 516 -0.51 -22.96 15.80
C CYS A 516 0.62 -23.99 15.88
N PHE A 517 1.29 -24.24 14.75
CA PHE A 517 2.44 -25.15 14.70
C PHE A 517 3.74 -24.52 15.24
N LEU A 518 3.72 -23.20 15.48
CA LEU A 518 4.81 -22.42 16.06
C LEU A 518 4.50 -22.09 17.54
N SER A 519 5.48 -21.55 18.27
CA SER A 519 5.34 -21.32 19.72
C SER A 519 4.32 -20.24 20.11
N SER A 520 3.92 -19.37 19.17
CA SER A 520 2.98 -18.27 19.38
C SER A 520 2.34 -17.86 18.05
N CYS A 521 1.02 -17.75 18.01
CA CYS A 521 0.27 -17.25 16.85
C CYS A 521 -0.72 -16.19 17.31
N SER A 522 -1.07 -15.28 16.39
CA SER A 522 -2.14 -14.32 16.59
C SER A 522 -3.49 -14.99 16.26
N TYR A 523 -3.99 -14.78 15.05
CA TYR A 523 -5.19 -15.39 14.52
C TYR A 523 -4.89 -15.99 13.15
N ASN A 524 -5.79 -16.83 12.66
CA ASN A 524 -5.71 -17.42 11.34
C ASN A 524 -4.47 -18.30 11.08
N GLY A 525 -3.93 -18.92 12.14
CA GLY A 525 -2.71 -19.72 12.04
C GLY A 525 -1.45 -18.90 11.80
N VAL A 526 -1.56 -17.56 11.78
CA VAL A 526 -0.44 -16.65 11.52
C VAL A 526 0.45 -16.58 12.75
N TYR A 527 1.73 -16.92 12.54
CA TYR A 527 2.77 -16.73 13.54
C TYR A 527 2.83 -15.28 14.00
N GLN A 528 2.90 -15.07 15.31
CA GLN A 528 3.16 -13.74 15.87
C GLN A 528 4.00 -13.90 17.15
N PRO A 529 5.18 -13.25 17.24
CA PRO A 529 5.93 -13.19 18.49
C PRO A 529 5.08 -12.55 19.58
N ARG A 530 5.32 -12.92 20.84
CA ARG A 530 4.62 -12.29 21.95
C ARG A 530 4.94 -10.79 21.98
N VAL A 531 3.91 -9.97 22.07
CA VAL A 531 4.05 -8.50 22.16
C VAL A 531 4.80 -8.07 23.42
N GLY A 532 4.73 -8.85 24.51
CA GLY A 532 5.54 -8.66 25.71
C GLY A 532 5.50 -7.24 26.27
N ASP A 533 6.68 -6.71 26.60
CA ASP A 533 6.88 -5.33 27.08
C ASP A 533 7.08 -4.31 25.94
N SER A 534 6.91 -4.71 24.67
CA SER A 534 7.06 -3.81 23.54
C SER A 534 5.99 -2.72 23.57
N ARG A 535 6.41 -1.48 23.31
CA ARG A 535 5.51 -0.33 23.18
C ARG A 535 5.09 -0.17 21.73
N PHE A 536 3.86 0.26 21.50
CA PHE A 536 3.29 0.40 20.16
C PHE A 536 2.69 1.79 19.95
N LEU A 537 2.87 2.34 18.76
CA LEU A 537 2.13 3.49 18.25
C LEU A 537 1.05 3.00 17.27
N ALA A 538 -0.21 3.31 17.57
CA ALA A 538 -1.36 2.95 16.78
C ALA A 538 -1.79 4.12 15.87
N LEU A 539 -1.81 3.84 14.57
CA LEU A 539 -1.96 4.78 13.46
C LEU A 539 -3.28 4.53 12.70
N GLY A 540 -3.50 5.30 11.64
CA GLY A 540 -4.62 5.10 10.72
C GLY A 540 -5.97 5.17 11.43
N GLN A 541 -6.81 4.15 11.26
CA GLN A 541 -8.13 4.11 11.86
C GLN A 541 -8.10 3.97 13.39
N PHE A 542 -7.02 3.42 13.99
CA PHE A 542 -6.88 3.39 15.45
C PHE A 542 -6.83 4.80 16.04
N ALA A 543 -5.96 5.65 15.50
CA ALA A 543 -5.83 7.06 15.89
C ALA A 543 -7.14 7.85 15.66
N LYS A 544 -7.84 7.56 14.56
CA LYS A 544 -9.14 8.17 14.27
C LYS A 544 -10.21 7.77 15.30
N VAL A 545 -10.28 6.49 15.66
CA VAL A 545 -11.21 6.02 16.72
C VAL A 545 -10.87 6.68 18.04
N ARG A 546 -9.59 6.78 18.44
CA ARG A 546 -9.17 7.47 19.66
C ARG A 546 -9.74 8.89 19.73
N ALA A 547 -9.52 9.69 18.69
CA ALA A 547 -10.00 11.06 18.60
C ALA A 547 -11.53 11.14 18.63
N ALA A 548 -12.22 10.23 17.94
CA ALA A 548 -13.69 10.20 17.93
C ALA A 548 -14.30 9.78 19.28
N LEU A 549 -13.61 8.93 20.06
CA LEU A 549 -14.06 8.49 21.38
C LEU A 549 -13.60 9.38 22.52
N ASP A 550 -12.79 10.41 22.23
CA ASP A 550 -12.20 11.33 23.20
C ASP A 550 -11.51 10.60 24.37
N ILE A 551 -10.63 9.66 24.03
CA ILE A 551 -9.81 8.92 25.00
C ILE A 551 -8.37 9.43 25.03
N PRO A 552 -7.65 9.31 26.16
CA PRO A 552 -6.24 9.69 26.24
C PRO A 552 -5.36 8.99 25.19
N VAL A 553 -4.24 9.63 24.83
CA VAL A 553 -3.29 9.07 23.86
C VAL A 553 -2.68 7.75 24.34
N VAL A 554 -2.39 7.61 25.63
CA VAL A 554 -2.05 6.33 26.24
C VAL A 554 -3.31 5.77 26.88
N SER A 555 -3.81 4.65 26.37
CA SER A 555 -5.10 4.10 26.77
C SER A 555 -5.11 2.57 26.64
N THR A 556 -6.07 1.92 27.27
CA THR A 556 -6.21 0.46 27.26
C THR A 556 -7.32 0.02 26.30
N PRO A 557 -7.26 -1.22 25.78
CA PRO A 557 -8.37 -1.78 25.01
C PRO A 557 -9.71 -1.73 25.75
N ASN A 558 -9.74 -1.95 27.06
CA ASN A 558 -10.96 -1.87 27.89
C ASN A 558 -11.56 -0.45 27.89
N THR A 559 -10.75 0.60 27.90
CA THR A 559 -11.24 1.99 27.78
C THR A 559 -11.95 2.23 26.45
N ILE A 560 -11.43 1.65 25.35
CA ILE A 560 -12.07 1.72 24.03
C ILE A 560 -13.42 1.01 24.05
N GLU A 561 -13.47 -0.21 24.60
CA GLU A 561 -14.71 -0.97 24.72
C GLU A 561 -15.78 -0.19 25.50
N ASN A 562 -15.41 0.39 26.64
CA ASN A 562 -16.31 1.18 27.48
C ASN A 562 -16.87 2.42 26.75
N ARG A 563 -16.03 3.16 26.01
CA ARG A 563 -16.49 4.31 25.21
C ARG A 563 -17.29 3.92 23.98
N ALA A 564 -16.94 2.79 23.35
CA ALA A 564 -17.69 2.24 22.23
C ALA A 564 -19.15 1.92 22.63
N MET A 565 -19.40 1.49 23.87
CA MET A 565 -20.77 1.22 24.35
C MET A 565 -21.64 2.48 24.29
N THR A 566 -21.08 3.63 24.68
CA THR A 566 -21.80 4.91 24.63
C THR A 566 -22.13 5.29 23.19
N VAL A 567 -21.16 5.19 22.28
CA VAL A 567 -21.33 5.57 20.88
C VAL A 567 -22.34 4.65 20.18
N CYS A 568 -22.22 3.33 20.33
CA CYS A 568 -23.12 2.36 19.71
C CYS A 568 -24.56 2.47 20.24
N GLY A 569 -24.75 2.85 21.50
CA GLY A 569 -26.06 3.07 22.10
C GLY A 569 -26.72 4.41 21.75
N THR A 570 -25.99 5.34 21.13
CA THR A 570 -26.52 6.67 20.78
C THR A 570 -27.31 6.59 19.48
N ASN A 571 -28.50 7.22 19.46
CA ASN A 571 -29.32 7.28 18.25
C ASN A 571 -28.77 8.30 17.24
N TRP A 572 -29.14 8.16 15.96
CA TRP A 572 -28.61 8.97 14.87
C TRP A 572 -28.89 10.47 15.01
N ALA A 573 -30.08 10.84 15.51
CA ALA A 573 -30.45 12.24 15.73
C ALA A 573 -29.53 12.90 16.77
N ASN A 574 -29.24 12.22 17.87
CA ASN A 574 -28.34 12.69 18.91
C ASN A 574 -26.89 12.76 18.41
N MET A 575 -26.41 11.76 17.67
CA MET A 575 -25.07 11.80 17.07
C MET A 575 -24.91 13.01 16.13
N THR A 576 -25.94 13.32 15.35
CA THR A 576 -25.94 14.48 14.44
C THR A 576 -25.96 15.80 15.22
N ALA A 577 -26.73 15.89 16.31
CA ALA A 577 -26.76 17.07 17.18
C ALA A 577 -25.40 17.28 17.88
N GLN A 578 -24.78 16.20 18.37
CA GLN A 578 -23.43 16.21 18.93
C GLN A 578 -22.40 16.71 17.91
N GLN A 579 -22.49 16.24 16.65
CA GLN A 579 -21.63 16.71 15.57
C GLN A 579 -21.77 18.22 15.33
N GLN A 580 -23.00 18.75 15.34
CA GLN A 580 -23.26 20.18 15.19
C GLN A 580 -22.70 21.01 16.36
N GLN A 581 -22.54 20.40 17.54
CA GLN A 581 -21.92 21.00 18.72
C GLN A 581 -20.38 20.86 18.74
N GLY A 582 -19.79 20.34 17.67
CA GLY A 582 -18.33 20.18 17.53
C GLY A 582 -17.78 18.84 18.05
N GLN A 583 -18.61 17.93 18.57
CA GLN A 583 -18.16 16.57 18.86
C GLN A 583 -17.88 15.79 17.56
N TYR A 584 -16.96 14.84 17.60
CA TYR A 584 -16.53 14.10 16.41
C TYR A 584 -15.94 14.97 15.28
N ALA A 585 -15.49 16.19 15.54
CA ALA A 585 -14.68 16.92 14.55
C ALA A 585 -13.33 16.18 14.35
N PRO A 586 -12.81 16.00 13.11
CA PRO A 586 -13.28 16.51 11.82
C PRO A 586 -14.10 15.50 10.97
N TYR A 587 -14.78 14.52 11.58
CA TYR A 587 -15.47 13.45 10.85
C TYR A 587 -16.75 13.91 10.16
N GLY A 588 -16.93 13.50 8.90
CA GLY A 588 -18.19 13.67 8.16
C GLY A 588 -19.28 12.68 8.58
N LYS A 589 -20.53 12.92 8.16
CA LYS A 589 -21.71 12.11 8.53
C LYS A 589 -21.53 10.60 8.27
N SER A 590 -21.01 10.23 7.10
CA SER A 590 -20.75 8.82 6.74
C SER A 590 -19.73 8.15 7.69
N SER A 591 -18.73 8.89 8.15
CA SER A 591 -17.76 8.35 9.11
C SER A 591 -18.36 8.13 10.50
N ILE A 592 -19.28 9.00 10.92
CA ILE A 592 -19.97 8.91 12.20
C ILE A 592 -20.97 7.76 12.22
N SER A 593 -21.70 7.52 11.12
CA SER A 593 -22.65 6.40 11.04
C SER A 593 -21.97 5.02 11.14
N GLN A 594 -20.67 4.96 10.85
CA GLN A 594 -19.86 3.75 10.92
C GLN A 594 -18.98 3.69 12.19
N LEU A 595 -19.05 4.70 13.07
CA LEU A 595 -18.16 4.83 14.21
C LEU A 595 -18.31 3.68 15.22
N CYS A 596 -19.54 3.19 15.41
CA CYS A 596 -19.78 2.02 16.26
C CYS A 596 -18.98 0.80 15.79
N TRP A 597 -19.05 0.45 14.50
CA TRP A 597 -18.23 -0.64 13.95
C TRP A 597 -16.74 -0.37 14.08
N LYS A 598 -16.28 0.83 13.72
CA LYS A 598 -14.85 1.21 13.80
C LYS A 598 -14.29 1.04 15.22
N ALA A 599 -15.06 1.43 16.24
CA ALA A 599 -14.68 1.31 17.64
C ALA A 599 -14.66 -0.15 18.12
N VAL A 600 -15.72 -0.91 17.80
CA VAL A 600 -15.81 -2.34 18.13
C VAL A 600 -14.72 -3.15 17.44
N TRP A 601 -14.44 -2.87 16.17
CA TRP A 601 -13.40 -3.53 15.38
C TRP A 601 -12.00 -3.18 15.89
N THR A 602 -11.76 -1.93 16.26
CA THR A 602 -10.51 -1.50 16.93
C THR A 602 -10.26 -2.34 18.18
N HIS A 603 -11.26 -2.47 19.04
CA HIS A 603 -11.14 -3.28 20.25
C HIS A 603 -10.88 -4.76 19.94
N ALA A 604 -11.60 -5.34 18.97
CA ALA A 604 -11.43 -6.73 18.56
C ALA A 604 -10.04 -6.97 17.95
N MET A 605 -9.54 -6.11 17.07
CA MET A 605 -8.19 -6.22 16.49
C MET A 605 -7.10 -6.20 17.56
N LEU A 606 -7.20 -5.31 18.56
CA LEU A 606 -6.19 -5.23 19.62
C LEU A 606 -6.22 -6.45 20.55
N THR A 607 -7.40 -6.87 21.02
CA THR A 607 -7.52 -7.94 22.02
C THR A 607 -7.57 -9.33 21.39
N THR A 608 -8.44 -9.52 20.40
CA THR A 608 -8.78 -10.81 19.79
C THR A 608 -7.81 -11.15 18.65
N GLY A 609 -7.37 -10.13 17.89
CA GLY A 609 -6.41 -10.27 16.80
C GLY A 609 -4.97 -10.32 17.30
N TYR A 610 -4.43 -9.19 17.74
CA TYR A 610 -3.03 -9.05 18.14
C TYR A 610 -2.71 -9.60 19.54
N GLY A 611 -3.73 -9.88 20.36
CA GLY A 611 -3.54 -10.53 21.66
C GLY A 611 -3.05 -9.60 22.76
N PHE A 612 -3.34 -8.30 22.69
CA PHE A 612 -3.10 -7.39 23.82
C PHE A 612 -4.08 -7.66 24.96
N ASP A 613 -3.58 -7.66 26.20
CA ASP A 613 -4.44 -7.70 27.38
C ASP A 613 -5.36 -6.47 27.45
N GLY A 614 -6.58 -6.66 27.97
CA GLY A 614 -7.60 -5.61 28.04
C GLY A 614 -7.17 -4.36 28.81
N ASP A 615 -6.27 -4.52 29.79
CA ASP A 615 -5.71 -3.44 30.63
C ASP A 615 -4.28 -3.04 30.23
N SER A 616 -3.79 -3.50 29.07
CA SER A 616 -2.44 -3.16 28.61
C SER A 616 -2.31 -1.67 28.29
N HIS A 617 -1.27 -1.05 28.83
CA HIS A 617 -0.86 0.34 28.53
C HIS A 617 0.25 0.40 27.46
N ALA A 618 0.53 -0.70 26.78
CA ALA A 618 1.56 -0.76 25.74
C ALA A 618 1.24 0.11 24.51
N ILE A 619 -0.03 0.51 24.35
CA ILE A 619 -0.53 1.18 23.15
C ILE A 619 -0.65 2.68 23.38
N THR A 620 0.11 3.43 22.58
CA THR A 620 -0.09 4.87 22.38
C THR A 620 -0.84 5.07 21.07
N PHE A 621 -1.89 5.86 21.05
CA PHE A 621 -2.63 6.25 19.86
C PHE A 621 -2.11 7.59 19.37
N PHE A 622 -1.83 7.69 18.06
CA PHE A 622 -1.37 8.94 17.47
C PHE A 622 -2.42 10.06 17.63
N ASP A 623 -1.96 11.25 17.99
CA ASP A 623 -2.84 12.38 18.26
C ASP A 623 -3.08 13.26 17.02
N ILE A 624 -4.11 12.89 16.26
CA ILE A 624 -4.57 13.68 15.11
C ILE A 624 -5.30 14.98 15.48
N THR A 625 -5.52 15.27 16.77
CA THR A 625 -6.25 16.46 17.24
C THR A 625 -5.34 17.60 17.67
N ASN A 626 -4.04 17.36 17.79
CA ASN A 626 -3.07 18.37 18.22
C ASN A 626 -2.83 19.41 17.10
N PRO A 627 -3.14 20.71 17.31
CA PRO A 627 -2.92 21.75 16.31
C PRO A 627 -1.45 22.13 16.10
N ASP A 628 -0.59 21.96 17.12
CA ASP A 628 0.88 22.04 16.96
C ASP A 628 1.44 20.78 16.26
N GLY A 629 0.60 19.72 16.18
CA GLY A 629 0.79 18.47 15.46
C GLY A 629 0.37 18.54 14.00
N ALA A 630 0.75 19.60 13.29
CA ALA A 630 0.82 19.57 11.82
C ALA A 630 1.82 18.50 11.30
N ALA A 631 2.46 17.74 12.20
CA ALA A 631 2.92 16.39 11.94
C ALA A 631 1.73 15.54 11.47
N LYS A 632 1.59 15.43 10.14
CA LYS A 632 0.80 14.40 9.50
C LYS A 632 1.17 13.06 10.16
N SER A 633 0.17 12.23 10.46
CA SER A 633 0.38 10.87 10.97
C SER A 633 1.58 10.23 10.27
N PRO A 634 2.57 9.66 10.98
CA PRO A 634 3.72 9.01 10.37
C PRO A 634 3.19 7.97 9.39
N GLY A 635 3.26 8.33 8.11
CA GLY A 635 2.71 7.53 7.03
C GLY A 635 3.78 6.59 6.56
N TRP A 636 3.39 5.40 6.12
CA TRP A 636 4.31 4.47 5.45
C TRP A 636 5.03 5.14 4.27
N ALA A 637 4.49 6.20 3.66
CA ALA A 637 5.15 6.97 2.60
C ALA A 637 6.49 7.59 3.04
N LEU A 638 6.59 8.08 4.29
CA LEU A 638 7.83 8.63 4.85
C LEU A 638 8.86 7.51 5.04
N GLY A 639 8.46 6.40 5.67
CA GLY A 639 9.35 5.27 5.87
C GLY A 639 9.78 4.58 4.58
N ALA A 640 8.91 4.60 3.55
CA ALA A 640 9.27 4.16 2.21
C ALA A 640 10.36 5.06 1.63
N MET A 641 10.20 6.39 1.69
CA MET A 641 11.25 7.32 1.24
C MET A 641 12.54 7.14 2.05
N LEU A 642 12.47 6.96 3.37
CA LEU A 642 13.64 6.68 4.20
C LEU A 642 14.38 5.42 3.74
N ASN A 643 13.63 4.34 3.45
CA ASN A 643 14.19 3.11 2.91
C ASN A 643 14.85 3.33 1.54
N GLU A 644 14.20 4.06 0.63
CA GLU A 644 14.78 4.38 -0.69
C GLU A 644 16.06 5.21 -0.54
N VAL A 645 16.04 6.28 0.27
CA VAL A 645 17.20 7.16 0.50
C VAL A 645 18.37 6.41 1.13
N SER A 646 18.10 5.45 2.02
CA SER A 646 19.13 4.62 2.64
C SER A 646 19.92 3.82 1.60
N SER A 647 19.24 3.35 0.54
CA SER A 647 19.83 2.59 -0.57
C SER A 647 20.53 3.43 -1.65
N MET A 648 20.34 4.75 -1.64
CA MET A 648 20.96 5.64 -2.63
C MET A 648 22.51 5.61 -2.50
N PRO A 649 23.27 5.91 -3.57
CA PRO A 649 24.70 6.07 -3.45
C PRO A 649 25.05 7.34 -2.65
N TRP A 650 26.21 7.34 -2.01
CA TRP A 650 26.79 8.53 -1.39
C TRP A 650 27.64 9.26 -2.44
N GLU A 651 27.55 10.58 -2.50
CA GLU A 651 28.42 11.39 -3.35
C GLU A 651 29.85 11.29 -2.80
N SER A 652 30.81 10.86 -3.65
CA SER A 652 32.21 10.88 -3.24
C SER A 652 32.67 12.32 -3.08
N ALA A 653 33.29 12.67 -1.95
CA ALA A 653 33.91 13.98 -1.77
C ALA A 653 35.05 14.28 -2.78
N ARG A 654 35.50 13.28 -3.54
CA ARG A 654 36.58 13.40 -4.55
C ARG A 654 36.01 13.73 -5.93
N GLY A 655 35.54 14.97 -6.12
CA GLY A 655 35.09 15.47 -7.42
C GLY A 655 36.23 15.68 -8.44
N ARG A 656 36.05 15.15 -9.66
CA ARG A 656 36.64 15.55 -10.97
C ARG A 656 38.09 16.09 -10.98
N PHE A 657 39.06 15.22 -10.68
CA PHE A 657 40.49 15.55 -10.85
C PHE A 657 40.99 15.65 -12.30
N GLN A 658 40.16 15.32 -13.30
CA GLN A 658 40.67 15.12 -14.66
C GLN A 658 40.84 16.40 -15.47
N ALA A 659 39.94 17.38 -15.37
CA ALA A 659 40.01 18.56 -16.23
C ALA A 659 41.31 19.37 -16.06
N PRO A 660 41.68 19.87 -14.87
CA PRO A 660 42.87 20.73 -14.73
C PRO A 660 44.18 20.01 -15.07
N PHE A 661 44.27 18.70 -14.82
CA PHE A 661 45.40 17.88 -15.28
C PHE A 661 45.51 17.85 -16.80
N TRP A 662 44.43 17.58 -17.52
CA TRP A 662 44.43 17.56 -18.98
C TRP A 662 44.69 18.93 -19.60
N TRP A 663 44.20 20.02 -18.98
CA TRP A 663 44.52 21.38 -19.41
C TRP A 663 46.01 21.68 -19.23
N ALA A 664 46.59 21.39 -18.07
CA ALA A 664 48.02 21.58 -17.80
C ALA A 664 48.92 20.70 -18.70
N PHE A 665 48.50 19.46 -18.96
CA PHE A 665 49.17 18.55 -19.87
C PHE A 665 49.14 19.08 -21.31
N ALA A 666 47.99 19.58 -21.77
CA ALA A 666 47.84 20.19 -23.09
C ALA A 666 48.68 21.46 -23.26
N THR A 667 48.70 22.37 -22.27
CA THR A 667 49.59 23.55 -22.30
C THR A 667 51.06 23.15 -22.29
N GLY A 668 51.44 22.12 -21.52
CA GLY A 668 52.80 21.57 -21.53
C GLY A 668 53.23 21.10 -22.92
N ILE A 669 52.38 20.35 -23.62
CA ILE A 669 52.64 19.89 -25.00
C ILE A 669 52.80 21.08 -25.96
N VAL A 670 51.93 22.09 -25.88
CA VAL A 670 52.00 23.28 -26.74
C VAL A 670 53.32 24.04 -26.55
N LEU A 671 53.78 24.19 -25.30
CA LEU A 671 55.04 24.87 -25.00
C LEU A 671 56.27 24.10 -25.55
N ILE A 672 56.27 22.76 -25.45
CA ILE A 672 57.32 21.92 -26.01
C ILE A 672 57.37 22.05 -27.54
N LEU A 673 56.22 22.04 -28.21
CA LEU A 673 56.14 22.20 -29.66
C LEU A 673 56.67 23.57 -30.11
N LEU A 674 56.33 24.65 -29.38
CA LEU A 674 56.84 25.99 -29.65
C LEU A 674 58.37 26.07 -29.46
N ALA A 675 58.92 25.43 -28.42
CA ALA A 675 60.36 25.35 -28.20
C ALA A 675 61.07 24.60 -29.35
N CYS A 676 60.52 23.47 -29.80
CA CYS A 676 61.03 22.72 -30.95
C CYS A 676 61.01 23.53 -32.25
N LEU A 677 59.95 24.30 -32.50
CA LEU A 677 59.84 25.19 -33.66
C LEU A 677 60.87 26.31 -33.63
N GLN A 678 61.09 26.92 -32.47
CA GLN A 678 62.14 27.93 -32.29
C GLN A 678 63.55 27.34 -32.51
N ALA A 679 63.82 26.15 -31.98
CA ALA A 679 65.09 25.45 -32.20
C ALA A 679 65.33 25.12 -33.68
N ALA A 680 64.29 24.66 -34.40
CA ALA A 680 64.35 24.41 -35.84
C ALA A 680 64.62 25.69 -36.64
N LYS A 681 63.99 26.81 -36.27
CA LYS A 681 64.23 28.12 -36.89
C LYS A 681 65.66 28.60 -36.67
N ILE A 682 66.22 28.42 -35.47
CA ILE A 682 67.62 28.74 -35.15
C ILE A 682 68.58 27.86 -35.96
N LYS A 683 68.30 26.56 -36.12
CA LYS A 683 69.10 25.64 -36.93
C LYS A 683 69.11 26.05 -38.42
N ARG A 684 67.95 26.45 -38.96
CA ARG A 684 67.86 26.99 -40.33
C ARG A 684 68.61 28.32 -40.50
N LEU A 685 68.61 29.18 -39.48
CA LEU A 685 69.38 30.43 -39.50
C LEU A 685 70.89 30.18 -39.41
N ARG A 686 71.34 29.16 -38.67
CA ARG A 686 72.75 28.73 -38.65
C ARG A 686 73.25 28.24 -40.01
N GLN A 687 72.40 27.54 -40.77
CA GLN A 687 72.75 27.07 -42.13
C GLN A 687 72.87 28.23 -43.16
N LYS A 688 72.37 29.43 -42.83
CA LYS A 688 72.44 30.62 -43.70
C LYS A 688 73.58 31.59 -43.34
N LEU A 689 74.40 31.29 -42.34
CA LEU A 689 75.54 32.13 -41.94
C LEU A 689 76.84 31.61 -42.59
N PRO A 690 77.59 32.43 -43.35
CA PRO A 690 78.85 32.02 -43.97
C PRO A 690 79.95 31.79 -42.91
N GLN A 691 80.67 30.67 -43.02
CA GLN A 691 81.85 30.36 -42.20
C GLN A 691 83.00 31.31 -42.56
N THR A 692 83.32 32.26 -41.69
CA THR A 692 84.61 32.97 -41.72
C THR A 692 85.68 32.11 -41.05
N ARG A 693 86.62 31.65 -41.86
CA ARG A 693 87.82 30.87 -41.50
C ARG A 693 88.90 31.84 -41.02
N SER A 694 89.50 31.59 -39.85
CA SER A 694 90.69 32.31 -39.35
C SER A 694 91.77 31.27 -39.03
N ASP A 695 92.71 31.08 -39.95
CA ASP A 695 93.91 30.25 -39.76
C ASP A 695 95.07 31.16 -39.33
N ILE A 696 95.52 31.06 -38.07
CA ILE A 696 96.86 31.46 -37.64
C ILE A 696 97.36 30.37 -36.68
N TYR A 697 98.32 29.57 -37.15
CA TYR A 697 99.11 28.65 -36.33
C TYR A 697 100.46 29.30 -36.01
N VAL A 698 100.83 29.27 -34.74
CA VAL A 698 102.17 29.62 -34.22
C VAL A 698 102.95 28.32 -34.09
N GLN A 699 104.15 28.23 -34.68
CA GLN A 699 105.14 27.22 -34.33
C GLN A 699 106.52 27.87 -34.10
N TYR A 700 107.21 27.31 -33.11
CA TYR A 700 108.46 27.75 -32.48
C TYR A 700 109.71 27.57 -33.36
N SER A 701 110.71 28.44 -33.11
CA SER A 701 112.12 28.40 -33.55
C SER A 701 112.94 27.36 -32.75
N PRO A 702 114.14 26.90 -33.20
CA PRO A 702 115.38 27.69 -33.02
C PRO A 702 116.43 27.64 -34.16
N ALA A 703 117.12 28.78 -34.32
CA ALA A 703 118.54 29.01 -34.61
C ALA A 703 119.21 28.47 -35.90
N GLU A 704 119.80 29.38 -36.71
CA GLU A 704 121.27 29.54 -36.82
C GLU A 704 121.69 30.68 -37.78
N GLN A 705 122.72 31.43 -37.34
CA GLN A 705 123.85 32.02 -38.11
C GLN A 705 123.56 33.10 -39.19
N LEU A 706 123.92 34.36 -38.90
CA LEU A 706 125.17 35.05 -39.29
C LEU A 706 125.21 35.50 -40.76
N ILE A 707 125.22 36.83 -40.98
CA ILE A 707 126.30 37.61 -41.63
C ILE A 707 125.78 39.03 -41.92
N GLN A 708 126.56 40.01 -41.45
CA GLN A 708 126.52 41.45 -41.73
C GLN A 708 127.36 41.76 -43.00
N PRO A 709 127.38 42.98 -43.58
CA PRO A 709 127.26 44.31 -42.96
C PRO A 709 125.98 45.08 -43.27
#